data_AF-A0A6N2NHP7-F1
#
_entry.id   AF-A0A6N2NHP7-F1
#
_cell.length_a   1.000
_cell.length_b   1.000
_cell.length_c   1.000
_cell.angle_alpha   90.00
_cell.angle_beta   90.00
_cell.angle_gamma   90.00
#
_symmetry.space_group_name_H-M   'P 1'
#
loop_
_entity.id
_entity.type
_entity.pdbx_description
1 polymer ?
#
loop_
_entity_poly.entity_id
_entity_poly.type
_entity_poly.pdbx_seq_one_letter_code
_entity_poly.pdbx_strand_id
1 'polypeptide(L)'
;MGVLVFDESCDCDGTGEEASHDYGDALTKSILFFEGQRSGKLPSTQRMTWRKDSGLRDGFQIGVDLVGGYYDAGDNVKFNFPMAFSTTMLAWSVLDFGNFMGPDLPHALEAIQWATDYFLKATSIPGFVFVQVGDPYGDHNCWERPEDMDTPRIPYAASKQFPGSEVSAEIAAALAASSMVFRSRNPAYSARLLKRATMVFDFADANRGSYNDTLGPWVCPFYCDFSGYEDELIWGAAWLYRATKAPKYWSYVEQNISNLEKNVAKHTDRVGYGGGSFAEFGWDTKNAGINILVSKLLLSNSTSDAGPFIPNADKFVCSVLPESPSVSVSYSPGGLLFKPGGSNLQHATALSFLLLAYARYLNQSNREIHCGNVVATPARLIQLARRQVDYILGTNPLNMSYMVGYGSKFPRKIHHRGSSLPSVDRYPARINCQGGTPYFQSNDPNPNLLTGAVVGGPDNGDSYSDSRADFVHSEPTTYINAPLVGLLAYFRTHPPLGRMGGKSMMNMAALMVLLGVTAVTAAMSNDYGDALTKSILFFEGQRSGKLPANQRMNWRKDSALRDGSDIGMNMVGGYYDAGDNVKFHFPMAFTTTLLAWSILEFGDSMGADLEHALEALRWGTDYFLKATSKPGMVVAQVGDPISDHICWERPEDMDTLRTTYVVNQTHPGSEVSAEIAAALAASSIVFNNKDRKYSMVLRLRAAQVFEFANNYQGSYNASIGRGACPFYCDFNGYHDELVWGAAWLYKATRDPKFWVYVVRNIATLGGSIFDFGWDSKQSGINILVSPTVMKSPGSIFITNADKFVCSLLPESPTKSVTYSPGGLMFKPGGSNLQHATTLSFLLIVYSRYLQAARRSVHCGGSVVATPSRLIEVAKTQVDYILGSNPLGMSYMVGYGPKFPQRIHHRGSSLPSTNIVHKHIGCHDGNDYLTTNKPNQNVLVGAIVGGPDNNDQFPDTRLNASQSEPTTYLNAPFVGVLAYFKGGK
;
A
#
# COMPACT_ATOMS: atom_id res chain seq x y z
N MET A 1 17.96 28.89 17.69
CA MET A 1 18.65 29.50 16.53
C MET A 1 19.81 28.57 16.20
N GLY A 2 19.97 28.15 14.95
CA GLY A 2 20.98 27.14 14.59
C GLY A 2 20.36 25.80 14.17
N VAL A 3 20.56 25.53 12.88
CA VAL A 3 20.41 24.29 12.11
C VAL A 3 21.00 23.05 12.81
N LEU A 4 20.46 21.86 12.52
CA LEU A 4 21.20 20.59 12.62
C LEU A 4 21.26 19.88 11.26
N VAL A 5 22.44 19.34 10.95
CA VAL A 5 22.78 18.59 9.73
C VAL A 5 22.83 17.10 10.05
N PHE A 6 22.55 16.23 9.07
CA PHE A 6 22.68 14.77 9.22
C PHE A 6 24.15 14.31 9.11
N ASP A 7 24.55 13.35 9.97
CA ASP A 7 25.50 12.22 9.78
C ASP A 7 26.03 11.77 11.17
N GLU A 8 26.66 10.62 11.45
CA GLU A 8 26.75 9.26 10.87
C GLU A 8 27.26 8.33 12.05
N SER A 9 26.87 7.05 12.18
CA SER A 9 27.53 6.07 13.12
C SER A 9 27.28 4.60 12.73
N CYS A 10 28.30 3.79 12.37
CA CYS A 10 28.17 2.40 11.86
C CYS A 10 27.62 1.37 12.88
N ASP A 11 26.99 0.24 12.51
CA ASP A 11 26.93 -0.59 11.27
C ASP A 11 25.65 -1.54 11.34
N CYS A 12 25.45 -2.59 10.49
CA CYS A 12 24.33 -3.60 10.59
C CYS A 12 24.37 -4.56 11.81
N ASP A 13 24.13 -5.89 12.03
CA ASP A 13 24.14 -7.25 11.38
C ASP A 13 22.77 -8.00 11.16
N GLY A 14 22.11 -7.77 10.04
CA GLY A 14 22.06 -8.81 9.02
C GLY A 14 21.05 -9.97 8.99
N THR A 15 20.46 -10.05 7.78
CA THR A 15 20.27 -11.13 6.77
C THR A 15 18.89 -11.75 6.42
N GLY A 16 18.83 -12.75 5.54
CA GLY A 16 17.57 -13.40 5.11
C GLY A 16 17.76 -14.22 3.84
N GLU A 17 18.78 -13.91 3.02
CA GLU A 17 18.93 -14.28 1.52
C GLU A 17 17.31 -13.06 -0.74
N GLU A 18 17.56 -12.92 -2.11
CA GLU A 18 16.69 -12.13 -3.03
C GLU A 18 16.65 -12.47 -4.59
N ALA A 19 15.60 -13.18 -5.13
CA ALA A 19 15.11 -13.32 -6.58
C ALA A 19 13.63 -12.81 -6.85
N SER A 20 12.91 -12.76 -8.00
CA SER A 20 11.71 -11.82 -8.08
C SER A 20 10.78 -11.64 -9.35
N HIS A 21 10.10 -10.46 -9.42
CA HIS A 21 9.38 -9.62 -10.43
C HIS A 21 9.93 -9.55 -11.87
N ASP A 22 9.56 -10.52 -12.68
CA ASP A 22 9.51 -10.30 -14.12
C ASP A 22 8.37 -9.28 -14.42
N TYR A 23 8.74 -8.00 -14.36
CA TYR A 23 7.94 -6.85 -14.80
C TYR A 23 7.50 -6.94 -16.26
N GLY A 24 8.03 -7.90 -17.03
CA GLY A 24 7.66 -8.15 -18.41
C GLY A 24 6.22 -8.61 -18.55
N ASP A 25 5.79 -9.60 -17.76
CA ASP A 25 4.38 -10.01 -17.74
C ASP A 25 3.50 -8.98 -17.01
N ALA A 26 4.11 -8.10 -16.22
CA ALA A 26 3.39 -7.00 -15.58
C ALA A 26 3.00 -5.94 -16.58
N LEU A 27 3.96 -5.62 -17.44
CA LEU A 27 3.72 -4.84 -18.62
C LEU A 27 2.67 -5.53 -19.49
N THR A 28 2.80 -6.84 -19.79
CA THR A 28 1.79 -7.61 -20.56
C THR A 28 0.37 -7.43 -20.00
N LYS A 29 0.21 -7.53 -18.67
CA LYS A 29 -1.10 -7.50 -18.01
C LYS A 29 -1.62 -6.10 -17.74
N SER A 30 -0.80 -5.16 -17.27
CA SER A 30 -1.20 -3.76 -17.08
C SER A 30 -1.70 -3.14 -18.40
N ILE A 31 -1.15 -3.59 -19.54
CA ILE A 31 -1.64 -3.27 -20.87
C ILE A 31 -2.94 -4.03 -21.20
N LEU A 32 -3.04 -5.32 -20.89
CA LEU A 32 -4.26 -6.13 -21.11
C LEU A 32 -5.49 -5.57 -20.37
N PHE A 33 -5.29 -4.86 -19.24
CA PHE A 33 -6.37 -4.17 -18.51
C PHE A 33 -7.32 -3.43 -19.44
N PHE A 34 -6.73 -2.60 -20.29
CA PHE A 34 -7.45 -1.62 -21.07
C PHE A 34 -8.40 -2.30 -22.05
N GLU A 35 -8.15 -3.56 -22.44
CA GLU A 35 -9.11 -4.36 -23.20
C GLU A 35 -10.40 -4.65 -22.43
N GLY A 36 -10.30 -4.87 -21.12
CA GLY A 36 -11.41 -5.03 -20.20
C GLY A 36 -12.30 -3.79 -20.15
N GLN A 37 -11.67 -2.62 -20.05
CA GLN A 37 -12.35 -1.33 -20.02
C GLN A 37 -12.98 -0.91 -21.35
N ARG A 38 -12.75 -1.64 -22.45
CA ARG A 38 -13.28 -1.24 -23.76
C ARG A 38 -14.81 -1.16 -23.74
N SER A 39 -15.30 0.02 -24.12
CA SER A 39 -16.67 0.24 -24.59
C SER A 39 -16.69 0.16 -26.12
N GLY A 40 -17.89 0.12 -26.72
CA GLY A 40 -18.07 0.04 -28.16
C GLY A 40 -17.99 -1.39 -28.70
N LYS A 41 -17.78 -1.50 -30.01
CA LYS A 41 -17.64 -2.78 -30.72
C LYS A 41 -16.22 -3.30 -30.60
N LEU A 42 -16.03 -4.47 -30.00
CA LEU A 42 -14.72 -5.03 -29.70
C LEU A 42 -14.06 -5.66 -30.95
N PRO A 43 -12.72 -5.64 -31.06
CA PRO A 43 -12.01 -6.25 -32.17
C PRO A 43 -11.99 -7.77 -32.04
N SER A 44 -11.85 -8.50 -33.16
CA SER A 44 -11.67 -9.96 -33.13
C SER A 44 -10.34 -10.42 -32.50
N THR A 45 -9.40 -9.49 -32.27
CA THR A 45 -8.15 -9.70 -31.53
C THR A 45 -8.28 -9.48 -30.02
N GLN A 46 -9.47 -9.14 -29.51
CA GLN A 46 -9.75 -8.95 -28.09
C GLN A 46 -9.37 -10.21 -27.29
N ARG A 47 -8.36 -10.08 -26.42
CA ARG A 47 -7.84 -11.14 -25.55
C ARG A 47 -8.73 -11.31 -24.30
N MET A 48 -9.37 -10.24 -23.82
CA MET A 48 -10.44 -10.31 -22.82
C MET A 48 -11.77 -10.76 -23.45
N THR A 49 -11.88 -12.05 -23.77
CA THR A 49 -12.99 -12.64 -24.53
C THR A 49 -14.35 -12.65 -23.82
N TRP A 50 -14.37 -12.45 -22.51
CA TRP A 50 -15.61 -12.43 -21.71
C TRP A 50 -16.38 -11.09 -21.84
N ARG A 51 -15.68 -9.99 -22.13
CA ARG A 51 -16.29 -8.70 -22.50
C ARG A 51 -16.91 -8.81 -23.89
N LYS A 52 -18.06 -8.19 -24.12
CA LYS A 52 -18.70 -8.07 -25.44
C LYS A 52 -18.96 -6.60 -25.80
N ASP A 53 -19.43 -6.44 -27.03
CA ASP A 53 -19.90 -5.18 -27.58
C ASP A 53 -20.88 -4.49 -26.61
N SER A 54 -20.59 -3.24 -26.27
CA SER A 54 -21.36 -2.43 -25.31
C SER A 54 -21.38 -0.97 -25.74
N GLY A 55 -22.32 -0.14 -25.27
CA GLY A 55 -22.35 1.29 -25.65
C GLY A 55 -22.46 1.56 -27.17
N LEU A 56 -23.02 0.60 -27.94
CA LEU A 56 -23.10 0.66 -29.42
C LEU A 56 -23.99 1.80 -29.97
N ARG A 57 -24.63 2.58 -29.09
CA ARG A 57 -25.46 3.75 -29.42
C ARG A 57 -24.97 5.03 -28.73
N ASP A 58 -23.80 5.01 -28.09
CA ASP A 58 -23.20 6.20 -27.47
C ASP A 58 -23.05 7.31 -28.53
N GLY A 59 -23.68 8.46 -28.30
CA GLY A 59 -23.74 9.59 -29.24
C GLY A 59 -24.89 9.57 -30.26
N PHE A 60 -25.52 8.43 -30.51
CA PHE A 60 -26.56 8.26 -31.55
C PHE A 60 -27.72 9.26 -31.41
N GLN A 61 -28.14 9.53 -30.17
CA GLN A 61 -29.25 10.44 -29.84
C GLN A 61 -29.04 11.91 -30.25
N ILE A 62 -27.81 12.31 -30.59
CA ILE A 62 -27.47 13.63 -31.15
C ILE A 62 -26.78 13.54 -32.52
N GLY A 63 -26.85 12.38 -33.19
CA GLY A 63 -26.32 12.18 -34.54
C GLY A 63 -24.79 12.08 -34.64
N VAL A 64 -24.09 11.78 -33.54
CA VAL A 64 -22.63 11.57 -33.55
C VAL A 64 -22.26 10.12 -33.22
N ASP A 65 -21.07 9.70 -33.64
CA ASP A 65 -20.46 8.44 -33.21
C ASP A 65 -19.57 8.71 -31.99
N LEU A 66 -19.95 8.21 -30.81
CA LEU A 66 -19.09 8.14 -29.62
C LEU A 66 -18.85 6.69 -29.18
N VAL A 67 -18.99 5.74 -30.10
CA VAL A 67 -18.80 4.31 -29.86
C VAL A 67 -17.30 4.00 -29.77
N GLY A 68 -16.87 3.32 -28.70
CA GLY A 68 -15.44 3.14 -28.39
C GLY A 68 -14.99 3.99 -27.21
N GLY A 69 -13.70 3.90 -26.89
CA GLY A 69 -13.12 4.48 -25.67
C GLY A 69 -13.22 3.53 -24.48
N TYR A 70 -12.88 4.02 -23.29
CA TYR A 70 -12.86 3.25 -22.05
C TYR A 70 -13.99 3.64 -21.09
N TYR A 71 -14.47 2.67 -20.32
CA TYR A 71 -15.12 2.92 -19.04
C TYR A 71 -14.07 3.01 -17.93
N ASP A 72 -14.35 3.79 -16.89
CA ASP A 72 -13.46 3.96 -15.73
C ASP A 72 -14.22 3.61 -14.44
N ALA A 73 -13.56 3.61 -13.27
CA ALA A 73 -14.20 3.42 -11.96
C ALA A 73 -15.09 2.14 -11.81
N GLY A 74 -14.94 1.17 -12.69
CA GLY A 74 -15.85 0.03 -12.75
C GLY A 74 -17.31 0.32 -13.13
N ASP A 75 -17.58 1.55 -13.56
CA ASP A 75 -18.83 2.04 -14.13
C ASP A 75 -19.06 1.57 -15.57
N ASN A 76 -20.24 1.91 -16.10
CA ASN A 76 -20.53 1.94 -17.53
C ASN A 76 -20.48 3.39 -18.09
N VAL A 77 -20.09 4.38 -17.28
CA VAL A 77 -19.87 5.77 -17.69
C VAL A 77 -18.48 5.93 -18.30
N LYS A 78 -18.34 6.82 -19.28
CA LYS A 78 -17.05 7.18 -19.89
C LYS A 78 -16.68 8.58 -19.45
N PHE A 79 -15.78 8.71 -18.46
CA PHE A 79 -15.24 9.99 -18.00
C PHE A 79 -13.98 10.32 -18.81
N ASN A 80 -14.02 11.36 -19.63
CA ASN A 80 -12.94 11.61 -20.57
C ASN A 80 -11.73 12.31 -19.95
N PHE A 81 -11.86 12.97 -18.79
CA PHE A 81 -10.74 13.62 -18.09
C PHE A 81 -9.72 12.60 -17.54
N PRO A 82 -10.10 11.64 -16.67
CA PRO A 82 -9.21 10.55 -16.25
C PRO A 82 -8.73 9.68 -17.42
N MET A 83 -9.58 9.41 -18.41
CA MET A 83 -9.20 8.64 -19.61
C MET A 83 -8.12 9.37 -20.45
N ALA A 84 -8.17 10.70 -20.52
CA ALA A 84 -7.19 11.49 -21.25
C ALA A 84 -5.83 11.47 -20.55
N PHE A 85 -5.79 11.74 -19.24
CA PHE A 85 -4.57 11.61 -18.44
C PHE A 85 -3.96 10.22 -18.58
N SER A 86 -4.79 9.18 -18.52
CA SER A 86 -4.37 7.79 -18.76
C SER A 86 -3.72 7.59 -20.13
N THR A 87 -4.29 8.22 -21.17
CA THR A 87 -3.75 8.11 -22.52
C THR A 87 -2.42 8.86 -22.66
N THR A 88 -2.27 10.02 -22.01
CA THR A 88 -1.00 10.76 -21.93
C THR A 88 0.07 9.96 -21.21
N MET A 89 -0.27 9.30 -20.09
CA MET A 89 0.70 8.53 -19.31
C MET A 89 1.08 7.21 -19.97
N LEU A 90 0.16 6.52 -20.67
CA LEU A 90 0.53 5.41 -21.57
C LEU A 90 1.47 5.87 -22.70
N ALA A 91 1.19 7.05 -23.30
CA ALA A 91 2.03 7.57 -24.35
C ALA A 91 3.43 7.98 -23.86
N TRP A 92 3.54 8.66 -22.71
CA TRP A 92 4.84 8.97 -22.10
C TRP A 92 5.59 7.68 -21.70
N SER A 93 4.88 6.68 -21.19
CA SER A 93 5.42 5.34 -20.90
C SER A 93 6.12 4.73 -22.12
N VAL A 94 5.45 4.73 -23.28
CA VAL A 94 6.06 4.22 -24.52
C VAL A 94 7.19 5.12 -25.03
N LEU A 95 7.10 6.45 -24.89
CA LEU A 95 8.14 7.37 -25.37
C LEU A 95 9.46 7.27 -24.62
N ASP A 96 9.41 7.10 -23.31
CA ASP A 96 10.61 7.12 -22.48
C ASP A 96 11.12 5.71 -22.18
N PHE A 97 10.23 4.71 -22.13
CA PHE A 97 10.55 3.35 -21.69
C PHE A 97 10.17 2.25 -22.70
N GLY A 98 9.58 2.60 -23.86
CA GLY A 98 9.12 1.65 -24.88
C GLY A 98 10.19 0.69 -25.40
N ASN A 99 11.47 1.06 -25.40
CA ASN A 99 12.57 0.17 -25.79
C ASN A 99 12.74 -1.03 -24.85
N PHE A 100 12.28 -0.92 -23.61
CA PHE A 100 12.32 -1.99 -22.61
C PHE A 100 11.02 -2.83 -22.61
N MET A 101 10.04 -2.48 -23.44
CA MET A 101 8.73 -3.14 -23.47
C MET A 101 8.69 -4.49 -24.19
N GLY A 102 9.76 -4.90 -24.88
CA GLY A 102 9.87 -6.23 -25.48
C GLY A 102 8.66 -6.62 -26.36
N PRO A 103 8.05 -7.81 -26.18
CA PRO A 103 6.93 -8.28 -26.99
C PRO A 103 5.60 -7.56 -26.69
N ASP A 104 5.54 -6.75 -25.63
CA ASP A 104 4.30 -6.13 -25.12
C ASP A 104 4.04 -4.75 -25.73
N LEU A 105 5.07 -4.16 -26.35
CA LEU A 105 5.01 -2.89 -27.04
C LEU A 105 3.89 -2.78 -28.10
N PRO A 106 3.57 -3.80 -28.93
CA PRO A 106 2.42 -3.77 -29.83
C PRO A 106 1.09 -3.58 -29.08
N HIS A 107 0.92 -4.24 -27.93
CA HIS A 107 -0.30 -4.11 -27.14
C HIS A 107 -0.38 -2.75 -26.43
N ALA A 108 0.76 -2.17 -25.99
CA ALA A 108 0.80 -0.80 -25.49
C ALA A 108 0.31 0.20 -26.55
N LEU A 109 0.74 -0.02 -27.81
CA LEU A 109 0.28 0.76 -28.96
C LEU A 109 -1.22 0.55 -29.23
N GLU A 110 -1.74 -0.68 -29.15
CA GLU A 110 -3.18 -0.96 -29.30
C GLU A 110 -4.05 -0.33 -28.20
N ALA A 111 -3.53 -0.23 -26.96
CA ALA A 111 -4.21 0.47 -25.88
C ALA A 111 -4.26 1.99 -26.12
N ILE A 112 -3.10 2.61 -26.42
CA ILE A 112 -3.05 4.04 -26.78
C ILE A 112 -3.97 4.32 -27.98
N GLN A 113 -3.88 3.51 -29.04
CA GLN A 113 -4.67 3.70 -30.25
C GLN A 113 -6.18 3.65 -29.96
N TRP A 114 -6.64 2.75 -29.10
CA TRP A 114 -8.07 2.64 -28.78
C TRP A 114 -8.64 3.92 -28.16
N ALA A 115 -7.91 4.50 -27.20
CA ALA A 115 -8.29 5.79 -26.63
C ALA A 115 -8.16 6.92 -27.65
N THR A 116 -7.10 6.97 -28.46
CA THR A 116 -6.94 8.06 -29.43
C THR A 116 -7.90 7.98 -30.62
N ASP A 117 -8.32 6.79 -31.05
CA ASP A 117 -9.40 6.61 -32.03
C ASP A 117 -10.75 7.07 -31.47
N TYR A 118 -11.00 6.86 -30.17
CA TYR A 118 -12.16 7.46 -29.49
C TYR A 118 -12.04 8.97 -29.32
N PHE A 119 -10.89 9.52 -28.92
CA PHE A 119 -10.72 10.98 -28.84
C PHE A 119 -10.81 11.66 -30.21
N LEU A 120 -10.41 10.99 -31.29
CA LEU A 120 -10.67 11.45 -32.67
C LEU A 120 -12.18 11.53 -33.01
N LYS A 121 -13.04 10.76 -32.32
CA LYS A 121 -14.50 10.87 -32.36
C LYS A 121 -15.06 11.92 -31.40
N ALA A 122 -14.65 11.87 -30.13
CA ALA A 122 -15.06 12.79 -29.05
C ALA A 122 -14.69 14.27 -29.31
N THR A 123 -13.81 14.52 -30.27
CA THR A 123 -13.43 15.88 -30.73
C THR A 123 -13.65 16.06 -32.24
N SER A 124 -14.51 15.24 -32.85
CA SER A 124 -14.77 15.24 -34.30
C SER A 124 -15.57 16.45 -34.78
N ILE A 125 -16.47 16.98 -33.96
CA ILE A 125 -17.34 18.11 -34.27
C ILE A 125 -16.61 19.42 -33.91
N PRO A 126 -16.39 20.35 -34.86
CA PRO A 126 -15.73 21.62 -34.56
C PRO A 126 -16.50 22.43 -33.50
N GLY A 127 -15.79 22.92 -32.47
CA GLY A 127 -16.38 23.70 -31.38
C GLY A 127 -17.00 22.89 -30.25
N PHE A 128 -16.90 21.56 -30.29
CA PHE A 128 -17.33 20.66 -29.20
C PHE A 128 -16.25 19.64 -28.84
N VAL A 129 -16.06 19.44 -27.55
CA VAL A 129 -15.25 18.35 -26.97
C VAL A 129 -16.17 17.58 -26.03
N PHE A 130 -16.50 16.33 -26.37
CA PHE A 130 -17.26 15.48 -25.46
C PHE A 130 -16.41 15.15 -24.23
N VAL A 131 -16.96 15.33 -23.04
CA VAL A 131 -16.27 15.18 -21.74
C VAL A 131 -16.75 13.97 -20.96
N GLN A 132 -18.00 13.55 -21.19
CA GLN A 132 -18.58 12.39 -20.53
C GLN A 132 -19.63 11.73 -21.41
N VAL A 133 -19.81 10.40 -21.30
CA VAL A 133 -20.95 9.68 -21.87
C VAL A 133 -21.54 8.70 -20.86
N GLY A 134 -22.81 8.95 -20.49
CA GLY A 134 -23.55 8.25 -19.45
C GLY A 134 -24.02 9.21 -18.35
N ASP A 135 -25.30 9.12 -17.97
CA ASP A 135 -25.83 9.71 -16.75
C ASP A 135 -25.27 8.95 -15.54
N PRO A 136 -24.47 9.59 -14.67
CA PRO A 136 -23.72 8.88 -13.64
C PRO A 136 -24.61 8.50 -12.46
N TYR A 137 -25.68 9.25 -12.17
CA TYR A 137 -26.60 8.89 -11.08
C TYR A 137 -27.44 7.69 -11.47
N GLY A 138 -27.91 7.60 -12.71
CA GLY A 138 -28.48 6.36 -13.23
C GLY A 138 -27.52 5.18 -13.07
N ASP A 139 -26.26 5.33 -13.51
CA ASP A 139 -25.28 4.25 -13.44
C ASP A 139 -24.87 3.86 -12.01
N HIS A 140 -24.81 4.80 -11.06
CA HIS A 140 -24.51 4.52 -9.65
C HIS A 140 -25.70 3.97 -8.85
N ASN A 141 -26.94 4.23 -9.30
CA ASN A 141 -28.12 3.57 -8.75
C ASN A 141 -28.30 2.13 -9.29
N CYS A 142 -27.52 1.71 -10.28
CA CYS A 142 -27.68 0.43 -10.99
C CYS A 142 -26.43 -0.46 -10.89
N TRP A 143 -26.64 -1.77 -10.77
CA TRP A 143 -25.58 -2.77 -10.90
C TRP A 143 -25.85 -3.67 -12.11
N GLU A 144 -25.66 -3.15 -13.32
CA GLU A 144 -25.94 -3.87 -14.57
C GLU A 144 -24.74 -3.95 -15.52
N ARG A 145 -24.75 -4.94 -16.43
CA ARG A 145 -23.63 -5.19 -17.35
C ARG A 145 -23.51 -4.07 -18.38
N PRO A 146 -22.30 -3.66 -18.78
CA PRO A 146 -22.13 -2.71 -19.89
C PRO A 146 -22.80 -3.19 -21.19
N GLU A 147 -22.91 -4.50 -21.38
CA GLU A 147 -23.62 -5.19 -22.46
C GLU A 147 -25.15 -5.05 -22.38
N ASP A 148 -25.71 -5.02 -21.17
CA ASP A 148 -27.16 -4.99 -20.94
C ASP A 148 -27.73 -3.57 -20.81
N MET A 149 -26.92 -2.58 -20.44
CA MET A 149 -27.35 -1.34 -19.78
C MET A 149 -28.53 -0.59 -20.42
N ASP A 150 -29.49 -0.11 -19.60
CA ASP A 150 -30.49 0.89 -19.97
C ASP A 150 -30.37 2.25 -19.27
N THR A 151 -29.33 2.45 -18.45
CA THR A 151 -29.01 3.79 -17.91
C THR A 151 -28.83 4.83 -19.03
N PRO A 152 -29.32 6.09 -18.86
CA PRO A 152 -29.34 7.07 -19.94
C PRO A 152 -27.94 7.36 -20.50
N ARG A 153 -27.71 7.07 -21.80
CA ARG A 153 -26.41 7.25 -22.48
C ARG A 153 -26.14 8.69 -22.91
N ILE A 154 -26.41 9.65 -22.01
CA ILE A 154 -26.34 11.09 -22.29
C ILE A 154 -24.87 11.50 -22.55
N PRO A 155 -24.56 12.11 -23.71
CA PRO A 155 -23.24 12.68 -23.97
C PRO A 155 -23.20 14.14 -23.51
N TYR A 156 -22.24 14.47 -22.64
CA TYR A 156 -21.97 15.82 -22.15
C TYR A 156 -20.74 16.38 -22.89
N ALA A 157 -20.75 17.67 -23.22
CA ALA A 157 -19.70 18.29 -24.04
C ALA A 157 -19.34 19.70 -23.59
N ALA A 158 -18.05 19.96 -23.51
CA ALA A 158 -17.50 21.29 -23.48
C ALA A 158 -17.70 21.96 -24.86
N SER A 159 -17.94 23.26 -24.83
CA SER A 159 -18.25 24.13 -25.98
C SER A 159 -17.85 25.57 -25.64
N LYS A 160 -18.08 26.53 -26.55
CA LYS A 160 -17.87 27.94 -26.23
C LYS A 160 -18.79 28.48 -25.12
N GLN A 161 -19.96 27.86 -24.92
CA GLN A 161 -20.96 28.26 -23.93
C GLN A 161 -20.80 27.53 -22.59
N PHE A 162 -20.18 26.36 -22.61
CA PHE A 162 -19.96 25.49 -21.47
C PHE A 162 -18.48 25.08 -21.51
N PRO A 163 -17.56 25.86 -20.93
CA PRO A 163 -16.12 25.57 -21.03
C PRO A 163 -15.76 24.28 -20.29
N GLY A 164 -14.53 23.83 -20.52
CA GLY A 164 -13.97 22.60 -19.98
C GLY A 164 -12.55 22.44 -20.47
N SER A 165 -11.70 23.39 -20.06
CA SER A 165 -10.35 23.56 -20.59
C SER A 165 -9.41 22.48 -20.08
N GLU A 166 -9.58 22.03 -18.85
CA GLU A 166 -8.88 20.92 -18.21
C GLU A 166 -9.01 19.63 -19.04
N VAL A 167 -10.22 19.09 -19.16
CA VAL A 167 -10.48 17.88 -19.95
C VAL A 167 -10.11 18.05 -21.43
N SER A 168 -10.31 19.23 -22.01
CA SER A 168 -9.93 19.48 -23.40
C SER A 168 -8.42 19.50 -23.60
N ALA A 169 -7.67 20.18 -22.74
CA ALA A 169 -6.22 20.30 -22.86
C ALA A 169 -5.48 19.01 -22.47
N GLU A 170 -6.03 18.20 -21.56
CA GLU A 170 -5.53 16.84 -21.32
C GLU A 170 -5.80 15.92 -22.53
N ILE A 171 -6.97 16.00 -23.18
CA ILE A 171 -7.20 15.29 -24.46
C ILE A 171 -6.18 15.75 -25.53
N ALA A 172 -5.81 17.03 -25.55
CA ALA A 172 -4.76 17.52 -26.43
C ALA A 172 -3.36 16.98 -26.06
N ALA A 173 -3.02 16.91 -24.77
CA ALA A 173 -1.79 16.30 -24.27
C ALA A 173 -1.70 14.82 -24.69
N ALA A 174 -2.78 14.06 -24.49
CA ALA A 174 -2.90 12.65 -24.86
C ALA A 174 -2.65 12.42 -26.35
N LEU A 175 -3.32 13.20 -27.21
CA LEU A 175 -3.16 13.13 -28.66
C LEU A 175 -1.76 13.59 -29.11
N ALA A 176 -1.17 14.60 -28.46
CA ALA A 176 0.16 15.11 -28.77
C ALA A 176 1.26 14.10 -28.41
N ALA A 177 1.24 13.54 -27.20
CA ALA A 177 2.15 12.49 -26.75
C ALA A 177 2.03 11.24 -27.63
N SER A 178 0.80 10.79 -27.90
CA SER A 178 0.53 9.63 -28.76
C SER A 178 1.00 9.84 -30.19
N SER A 179 0.94 11.07 -30.73
CA SER A 179 1.50 11.37 -32.05
C SER A 179 3.01 11.11 -32.15
N MET A 180 3.75 11.30 -31.06
CA MET A 180 5.18 10.98 -31.03
C MET A 180 5.41 9.47 -31.00
N VAL A 181 4.57 8.72 -30.28
CA VAL A 181 4.63 7.25 -30.17
C VAL A 181 4.44 6.58 -31.54
N PHE A 182 3.45 7.02 -32.32
CA PHE A 182 3.18 6.45 -33.65
C PHE A 182 4.09 7.00 -34.77
N ARG A 183 4.94 8.01 -34.49
CA ARG A 183 5.65 8.79 -35.52
C ARG A 183 6.45 7.96 -36.52
N SER A 184 7.14 6.92 -36.06
CA SER A 184 7.94 6.02 -36.89
C SER A 184 7.19 4.77 -37.37
N ARG A 185 6.01 4.47 -36.79
CA ARG A 185 5.26 3.22 -37.01
C ARG A 185 4.07 3.42 -37.95
N ASN A 186 3.36 4.53 -37.80
CA ASN A 186 2.28 4.96 -38.67
C ASN A 186 2.30 6.50 -38.78
N PRO A 187 3.15 7.06 -39.66
CA PRO A 187 3.31 8.52 -39.79
C PRO A 187 2.01 9.26 -40.11
N ALA A 188 1.12 8.65 -40.90
CA ALA A 188 -0.17 9.22 -41.26
C ALA A 188 -1.14 9.31 -40.08
N TYR A 189 -1.16 8.28 -39.22
CA TYR A 189 -1.92 8.32 -37.96
C TYR A 189 -1.31 9.33 -36.99
N SER A 190 0.01 9.32 -36.82
CA SER A 190 0.74 10.33 -36.03
C SER A 190 0.39 11.77 -36.45
N ALA A 191 0.36 12.06 -37.76
CA ALA A 191 0.00 13.37 -38.28
C ALA A 191 -1.48 13.73 -38.00
N ARG A 192 -2.40 12.75 -38.07
CA ARG A 192 -3.81 12.92 -37.71
C ARG A 192 -3.98 13.24 -36.22
N LEU A 193 -3.29 12.50 -35.34
CA LEU A 193 -3.29 12.75 -33.90
C LEU A 193 -2.74 14.15 -33.58
N LEU A 194 -1.58 14.52 -34.12
CA LEU A 194 -0.94 15.81 -33.85
C LEU A 194 -1.75 17.00 -34.37
N LYS A 195 -2.43 16.83 -35.53
CA LYS A 195 -3.38 17.82 -36.04
C LYS A 195 -4.57 17.99 -35.11
N ARG A 196 -5.17 16.89 -34.62
CA ARG A 196 -6.29 17.01 -33.68
C ARG A 196 -5.85 17.57 -32.33
N ALA A 197 -4.71 17.15 -31.80
CA ALA A 197 -4.11 17.71 -30.58
C ALA A 197 -4.01 19.24 -30.65
N THR A 198 -3.48 19.76 -31.76
CA THR A 198 -3.43 21.21 -32.03
C THR A 198 -4.84 21.83 -32.05
N MET A 199 -5.79 21.24 -32.76
CA MET A 199 -7.17 21.78 -32.84
C MET A 199 -7.91 21.77 -31.49
N VAL A 200 -7.69 20.76 -30.65
CA VAL A 200 -8.33 20.63 -29.33
C VAL A 200 -7.67 21.55 -28.32
N PHE A 201 -6.36 21.73 -28.39
CA PHE A 201 -5.64 22.72 -27.58
C PHE A 201 -6.04 24.15 -27.94
N ASP A 202 -6.03 24.49 -29.23
CA ASP A 202 -6.44 25.80 -29.73
C ASP A 202 -7.94 26.07 -29.40
N PHE A 203 -8.76 25.03 -29.19
CA PHE A 203 -10.12 25.13 -28.63
C PHE A 203 -10.13 25.35 -27.11
N ALA A 204 -9.36 24.57 -26.33
CA ALA A 204 -9.28 24.65 -24.87
C ALA A 204 -8.79 26.03 -24.40
N ASP A 205 -7.81 26.59 -25.11
CA ASP A 205 -7.22 27.90 -24.81
C ASP A 205 -8.12 29.07 -25.26
N ALA A 206 -8.89 28.89 -26.34
CA ALA A 206 -9.82 29.93 -26.83
C ALA A 206 -11.14 30.00 -26.05
N ASN A 207 -11.45 29.00 -25.21
CA ASN A 207 -12.71 28.89 -24.46
C ASN A 207 -12.43 28.52 -22.99
N ARG A 208 -11.58 29.34 -22.32
CA ARG A 208 -11.11 29.11 -20.94
C ARG A 208 -12.23 29.05 -19.89
N GLY A 209 -12.19 28.03 -19.04
CA GLY A 209 -13.06 27.86 -17.87
C GLY A 209 -13.20 26.39 -17.46
N SER A 210 -13.62 26.14 -16.21
CA SER A 210 -13.75 24.78 -15.67
C SER A 210 -15.04 24.11 -16.12
N TYR A 211 -15.00 22.81 -16.42
CA TYR A 211 -16.22 22.04 -16.62
C TYR A 211 -17.07 21.88 -15.35
N ASN A 212 -16.52 22.10 -14.15
CA ASN A 212 -17.31 22.17 -12.91
C ASN A 212 -18.34 23.31 -12.96
N ASP A 213 -17.99 24.47 -13.53
CA ASP A 213 -18.84 25.66 -13.52
C ASP A 213 -20.14 25.49 -14.32
N THR A 214 -20.17 24.55 -15.27
CA THR A 214 -21.28 24.41 -16.23
C THR A 214 -21.80 22.99 -16.44
N LEU A 215 -20.93 21.97 -16.30
CA LEU A 215 -21.29 20.56 -16.32
C LEU A 215 -21.21 19.91 -14.94
N GLY A 216 -20.78 20.67 -13.92
CA GLY A 216 -20.61 20.28 -12.52
C GLY A 216 -21.60 19.25 -11.99
N PRO A 217 -22.93 19.46 -12.07
CA PRO A 217 -23.92 18.51 -11.57
C PRO A 217 -23.80 17.07 -12.10
N TRP A 218 -23.14 16.86 -13.25
CA TRP A 218 -22.99 15.57 -13.92
C TRP A 218 -21.55 15.04 -13.93
N VAL A 219 -20.55 15.86 -13.59
CA VAL A 219 -19.13 15.45 -13.51
C VAL A 219 -18.66 15.37 -12.06
N CYS A 220 -19.15 16.25 -11.19
CA CYS A 220 -18.91 16.29 -9.76
C CYS A 220 -20.19 15.84 -9.04
N PRO A 221 -20.15 14.80 -8.18
CA PRO A 221 -19.06 14.46 -7.26
C PRO A 221 -18.01 13.43 -7.75
N PHE A 222 -18.09 12.93 -8.99
CA PHE A 222 -17.30 11.78 -9.45
C PHE A 222 -15.84 12.16 -9.81
N TYR A 223 -15.68 13.11 -10.74
CA TYR A 223 -14.41 13.65 -11.22
C TYR A 223 -14.49 15.18 -11.24
N CYS A 224 -14.65 15.80 -10.08
CA CYS A 224 -14.57 17.26 -9.96
C CYS A 224 -13.16 17.74 -10.32
N ASP A 225 -13.05 18.87 -11.01
CA ASP A 225 -11.82 19.66 -11.04
C ASP A 225 -11.58 20.28 -9.64
N PHE A 226 -10.42 20.07 -9.02
CA PHE A 226 -10.04 20.75 -7.78
C PHE A 226 -8.78 21.64 -7.93
N SER A 227 -8.10 21.57 -9.08
CA SER A 227 -6.83 22.25 -9.34
C SER A 227 -7.00 23.63 -9.99
N GLY A 228 -8.09 23.81 -10.73
CA GLY A 228 -8.17 24.73 -11.86
C GLY A 228 -7.78 24.03 -13.17
N TYR A 229 -7.78 24.79 -14.27
CA TYR A 229 -7.56 24.27 -15.63
C TYR A 229 -6.27 24.82 -16.29
N GLU A 230 -5.55 25.71 -15.59
CA GLU A 230 -4.33 26.31 -16.12
C GLU A 230 -3.18 25.32 -16.26
N ASP A 231 -3.08 24.30 -15.41
CA ASP A 231 -2.04 23.29 -15.51
C ASP A 231 -2.25 22.31 -16.66
N GLU A 232 -3.47 21.89 -17.03
CA GLU A 232 -3.69 21.11 -18.26
C GLU A 232 -3.36 21.94 -19.51
N LEU A 233 -3.67 23.25 -19.49
CA LEU A 233 -3.28 24.15 -20.58
C LEU A 233 -1.75 24.23 -20.72
N ILE A 234 -1.00 24.36 -19.62
CA ILE A 234 0.46 24.39 -19.67
C ILE A 234 1.05 23.00 -20.03
N TRP A 235 0.45 21.92 -19.54
CA TRP A 235 0.82 20.53 -19.81
C TRP A 235 0.57 20.13 -21.27
N GLY A 236 -0.61 20.44 -21.82
CA GLY A 236 -0.95 20.27 -23.22
C GLY A 236 -0.03 21.08 -24.14
N ALA A 237 0.30 22.32 -23.76
CA ALA A 237 1.30 23.13 -24.47
C ALA A 237 2.71 22.50 -24.40
N ALA A 238 3.15 22.00 -23.23
CA ALA A 238 4.44 21.34 -23.08
C ALA A 238 4.55 20.07 -23.94
N TRP A 239 3.48 19.25 -24.01
CA TRP A 239 3.41 18.10 -24.89
C TRP A 239 3.38 18.46 -26.37
N LEU A 240 2.61 19.49 -26.76
CA LEU A 240 2.59 20.00 -28.13
C LEU A 240 3.94 20.60 -28.54
N TYR A 241 4.65 21.28 -27.64
CA TYR A 241 6.03 21.72 -27.90
C TYR A 241 6.98 20.52 -28.05
N ARG A 242 6.91 19.54 -27.15
CA ARG A 242 7.73 18.32 -27.23
C ARG A 242 7.51 17.56 -28.55
N ALA A 243 6.27 17.53 -29.04
CA ALA A 243 5.89 16.87 -30.29
C ALA A 243 6.21 17.66 -31.58
N THR A 244 5.96 18.97 -31.59
CA THR A 244 6.08 19.82 -32.80
C THR A 244 7.40 20.59 -32.91
N LYS A 245 8.03 20.93 -31.78
CA LYS A 245 9.08 21.95 -31.63
C LYS A 245 8.67 23.36 -32.10
N ALA A 246 7.38 23.62 -32.32
CA ALA A 246 6.89 24.93 -32.75
C ALA A 246 6.99 25.95 -31.59
N PRO A 247 7.68 27.10 -31.76
CA PRO A 247 7.93 28.04 -30.67
C PRO A 247 6.67 28.56 -29.96
N LYS A 248 5.51 28.65 -30.64
CA LYS A 248 4.26 29.14 -30.02
C LYS A 248 3.89 28.41 -28.73
N TYR A 249 4.17 27.10 -28.66
CA TYR A 249 3.85 26.28 -27.50
C TYR A 249 4.87 26.42 -26.37
N TRP A 250 6.14 26.70 -26.69
CA TRP A 250 7.15 27.00 -25.67
C TRP A 250 6.87 28.35 -25.02
N SER A 251 6.64 29.39 -25.82
CA SER A 251 6.27 30.70 -25.31
C SER A 251 4.96 30.69 -24.52
N TYR A 252 4.01 29.80 -24.85
CA TYR A 252 2.81 29.59 -24.04
C TYR A 252 3.15 29.06 -22.64
N VAL A 253 4.01 28.04 -22.56
CA VAL A 253 4.50 27.46 -21.29
C VAL A 253 5.23 28.52 -20.47
N GLU A 254 6.16 29.27 -21.06
CA GLU A 254 6.90 30.36 -20.40
C GLU A 254 5.98 31.48 -19.86
N GLN A 255 4.95 31.87 -20.62
CA GLN A 255 4.05 32.96 -20.25
C GLN A 255 3.06 32.56 -19.15
N ASN A 256 2.54 31.33 -19.19
CA ASN A 256 1.45 30.90 -18.29
C ASN A 256 1.97 30.21 -17.01
N ILE A 257 3.20 29.68 -16.96
CA ILE A 257 3.72 28.95 -15.78
C ILE A 257 3.62 29.73 -14.47
N SER A 258 3.77 31.05 -14.51
CA SER A 258 3.66 31.90 -13.32
C SER A 258 2.25 31.96 -12.71
N ASN A 259 1.21 31.43 -13.37
CA ASN A 259 -0.17 31.46 -12.88
C ASN A 259 -0.48 30.33 -11.90
N LEU A 260 0.22 29.20 -11.99
CA LEU A 260 0.06 28.06 -11.09
C LEU A 260 0.36 28.45 -9.63
N GLU A 261 1.33 29.33 -9.41
CA GLU A 261 1.69 29.86 -8.09
C GLU A 261 0.70 30.95 -7.59
N LYS A 262 -0.29 31.39 -8.39
CA LYS A 262 -1.25 32.45 -8.03
C LYS A 262 -2.65 31.94 -7.67
N ASN A 263 -3.05 30.77 -8.17
CA ASN A 263 -4.42 30.25 -8.03
C ASN A 263 -4.69 29.50 -6.70
N VAL A 264 -3.74 29.53 -5.76
CA VAL A 264 -3.79 28.86 -4.43
C VAL A 264 -5.06 29.18 -3.60
N ALA A 265 -5.77 30.28 -3.91
CA ALA A 265 -6.96 30.71 -3.16
C ALA A 265 -8.07 31.30 -4.06
N LYS A 266 -8.92 30.43 -4.63
CA LYS A 266 -10.30 30.62 -5.15
C LYS A 266 -10.68 29.34 -5.92
N HIS A 267 -11.70 28.55 -5.59
CA HIS A 267 -12.69 28.59 -4.52
C HIS A 267 -12.66 27.22 -3.77
N THR A 268 -13.48 26.85 -2.77
CA THR A 268 -14.77 27.38 -2.29
C THR A 268 -14.91 27.23 -0.76
N ASP A 269 -16.08 27.55 -0.24
CA ASP A 269 -16.50 27.48 1.16
C ASP A 269 -16.20 26.16 1.91
N ARG A 270 -15.14 26.20 2.73
CA ARG A 270 -15.11 25.86 4.19
C ARG A 270 -14.25 24.70 4.68
N VAL A 271 -13.46 24.04 3.82
CA VAL A 271 -12.14 23.52 4.24
C VAL A 271 -11.12 23.99 3.21
N GLY A 272 -10.07 24.67 3.68
CA GLY A 272 -9.03 25.21 2.80
C GLY A 272 -8.03 24.13 2.39
N TYR A 273 -8.32 23.43 1.30
CA TYR A 273 -7.29 22.73 0.53
C TYR A 273 -6.53 23.78 -0.30
N GLY A 274 -5.20 23.80 -0.21
CA GLY A 274 -4.38 24.77 -0.93
C GLY A 274 -4.25 24.38 -2.40
N GLY A 275 -4.82 25.18 -3.30
CA GLY A 275 -4.63 24.97 -4.74
C GLY A 275 -3.15 25.07 -5.13
N GLY A 276 -2.74 24.39 -6.20
CA GLY A 276 -1.45 24.68 -6.83
C GLY A 276 -0.19 24.28 -6.05
N SER A 277 -0.20 23.22 -5.24
CA SER A 277 1.06 22.68 -4.70
C SER A 277 1.94 22.16 -5.85
N PHE A 278 3.22 22.57 -5.86
CA PHE A 278 4.23 22.15 -6.84
C PHE A 278 4.48 20.63 -6.84
N ALA A 279 4.00 19.93 -5.80
CA ALA A 279 4.17 18.49 -5.57
C ALA A 279 3.00 17.63 -6.08
N GLU A 280 1.94 18.24 -6.63
CA GLU A 280 0.78 17.50 -7.12
C GLU A 280 0.95 17.01 -8.55
N PHE A 281 0.48 15.78 -8.81
CA PHE A 281 0.34 15.21 -10.14
C PHE A 281 -0.63 14.02 -10.11
N GLY A 282 -1.59 14.01 -11.02
CA GLY A 282 -2.64 12.99 -11.15
C GLY A 282 -3.59 13.34 -12.30
N TRP A 283 -4.76 12.69 -12.35
CA TRP A 283 -5.77 13.03 -13.35
C TRP A 283 -6.32 14.46 -13.18
N ASP A 284 -6.40 14.96 -11.94
CA ASP A 284 -6.85 16.32 -11.60
C ASP A 284 -5.75 17.37 -11.80
N THR A 285 -4.59 17.26 -11.13
CA THR A 285 -3.50 18.26 -11.19
C THR A 285 -2.31 17.82 -12.05
N LYS A 286 -1.60 18.74 -12.74
CA LYS A 286 -0.40 18.44 -13.57
C LYS A 286 0.93 19.05 -13.08
N ASN A 287 0.92 19.87 -12.02
CA ASN A 287 2.06 20.67 -11.53
C ASN A 287 3.45 19.99 -11.56
N ALA A 288 3.67 18.91 -10.81
CA ALA A 288 4.98 18.25 -10.77
C ALA A 288 5.36 17.64 -12.14
N GLY A 289 4.35 17.20 -12.91
CA GLY A 289 4.52 16.63 -14.24
C GLY A 289 5.01 17.64 -15.26
N ILE A 290 4.44 18.85 -15.28
CA ILE A 290 4.90 19.98 -16.10
C ILE A 290 6.38 20.26 -15.82
N ASN A 291 6.72 20.44 -14.55
CA ASN A 291 8.07 20.80 -14.12
C ASN A 291 9.10 19.76 -14.57
N ILE A 292 8.81 18.47 -14.45
CA ILE A 292 9.71 17.38 -14.87
C ILE A 292 9.74 17.20 -16.39
N LEU A 293 8.59 17.25 -17.09
CA LEU A 293 8.51 17.15 -18.55
C LEU A 293 9.32 18.26 -19.23
N VAL A 294 9.24 19.49 -18.70
CA VAL A 294 9.99 20.64 -19.21
C VAL A 294 11.47 20.57 -18.82
N SER A 295 11.80 20.15 -17.59
CA SER A 295 13.20 20.01 -17.14
C SER A 295 14.02 19.10 -18.05
N LYS A 296 13.41 18.07 -18.66
CA LYS A 296 14.04 17.24 -19.69
C LYS A 296 14.68 18.06 -20.82
N LEU A 297 13.97 19.07 -21.29
CA LEU A 297 14.33 19.87 -22.46
C LEU A 297 15.46 20.84 -22.10
N LEU A 298 15.32 21.53 -20.96
CA LEU A 298 16.30 22.48 -20.45
C LEU A 298 17.65 21.80 -20.15
N LEU A 299 17.63 20.68 -19.41
CA LEU A 299 18.83 19.89 -19.11
C LEU A 299 19.51 19.33 -20.37
N SER A 300 18.74 19.02 -21.43
CA SER A 300 19.31 18.54 -22.70
C SER A 300 19.93 19.63 -23.58
N ASN A 301 19.60 20.90 -23.34
CA ASN A 301 20.02 22.04 -24.17
C ASN A 301 21.12 22.90 -23.51
N SER A 302 21.53 22.60 -22.27
CA SER A 302 22.50 23.39 -21.48
C SER A 302 22.15 24.88 -21.38
N THR A 303 20.86 25.22 -21.31
CA THR A 303 20.41 26.62 -21.21
C THR A 303 20.77 27.20 -19.84
N SER A 304 21.35 28.40 -19.83
CA SER A 304 21.70 29.11 -18.59
C SER A 304 20.49 29.62 -17.82
N ASP A 305 19.35 29.74 -18.48
CA ASP A 305 18.05 29.91 -17.83
C ASP A 305 17.39 28.53 -17.65
N ALA A 306 16.98 28.27 -16.40
CA ALA A 306 16.33 27.04 -15.95
C ALA A 306 14.82 27.25 -15.68
N GLY A 307 14.35 28.50 -15.75
CA GLY A 307 13.01 28.91 -15.36
C GLY A 307 12.64 28.50 -13.91
N PRO A 308 11.34 28.46 -13.59
CA PRO A 308 10.87 27.81 -12.37
C PRO A 308 10.93 26.27 -12.47
N PHE A 309 11.07 25.70 -13.68
CA PHE A 309 10.83 24.27 -13.94
C PHE A 309 11.80 23.33 -13.24
N ILE A 310 13.11 23.54 -13.39
CA ILE A 310 14.11 22.72 -12.69
C ILE A 310 14.05 22.96 -11.18
N PRO A 311 14.01 24.21 -10.66
CA PRO A 311 13.80 24.46 -9.23
C PRO A 311 12.53 23.83 -8.64
N ASN A 312 11.41 23.82 -9.35
CA ASN A 312 10.15 23.25 -8.86
C ASN A 312 10.10 21.71 -9.03
N ALA A 313 10.78 21.14 -10.03
CA ALA A 313 11.02 19.69 -10.11
C ALA A 313 11.95 19.21 -8.98
N ASP A 314 12.98 19.99 -8.66
CA ASP A 314 13.89 19.75 -7.54
C ASP A 314 13.13 19.87 -6.20
N LYS A 315 12.29 20.91 -6.00
CA LYS A 315 11.39 21.00 -4.83
C LYS A 315 10.42 19.82 -4.74
N PHE A 316 9.79 19.41 -5.85
CA PHE A 316 8.89 18.24 -5.87
C PHE A 316 9.61 17.01 -5.34
N VAL A 317 10.81 16.72 -5.85
CA VAL A 317 11.67 15.65 -5.33
C VAL A 317 11.90 15.81 -3.82
N CYS A 318 12.26 17.01 -3.35
CA CYS A 318 12.43 17.30 -1.92
C CYS A 318 11.13 17.29 -1.08
N SER A 319 9.96 17.20 -1.71
CA SER A 319 8.66 17.08 -1.03
C SER A 319 8.13 15.65 -0.96
N VAL A 320 8.68 14.74 -1.78
CA VAL A 320 8.36 13.31 -1.77
C VAL A 320 9.50 12.41 -1.28
N LEU A 321 10.69 12.95 -1.01
CA LEU A 321 11.73 12.18 -0.33
C LEU A 321 11.42 12.07 1.17
N PRO A 322 11.21 10.87 1.73
CA PRO A 322 10.80 10.68 3.12
C PRO A 322 11.81 11.22 4.14
N GLU A 323 13.11 11.23 3.80
CA GLU A 323 14.18 11.79 4.63
C GLU A 323 14.25 13.33 4.62
N SER A 324 13.51 14.00 3.74
CA SER A 324 13.74 15.43 3.46
C SER A 324 13.12 16.37 4.50
N PRO A 325 13.82 17.45 4.91
CA PRO A 325 13.26 18.50 5.77
C PRO A 325 12.11 19.29 5.12
N SER A 326 11.78 19.05 3.84
CA SER A 326 10.64 19.64 3.12
C SER A 326 9.58 18.62 2.69
N VAL A 327 9.61 17.39 3.22
CA VAL A 327 8.62 16.35 2.90
C VAL A 327 7.19 16.83 3.21
N SER A 328 6.28 16.64 2.25
CA SER A 328 4.88 17.09 2.33
C SER A 328 3.85 16.00 2.01
N VAL A 329 4.33 14.80 1.72
CA VAL A 329 3.51 13.59 1.56
C VAL A 329 3.69 12.72 2.80
N SER A 330 2.65 11.98 3.18
CA SER A 330 2.81 10.97 4.21
C SER A 330 3.53 9.77 3.63
N TYR A 331 4.38 9.22 4.47
CA TYR A 331 4.75 7.83 4.41
C TYR A 331 4.26 7.22 5.75
N SER A 332 3.76 5.98 5.75
CA SER A 332 3.19 5.24 6.88
C SER A 332 4.31 4.53 7.67
N PRO A 333 4.28 3.21 7.91
CA PRO A 333 5.47 2.43 8.23
C PRO A 333 6.36 1.90 7.04
N GLY A 334 5.87 1.47 5.87
CA GLY A 334 6.58 0.42 5.06
C GLY A 334 6.73 0.52 3.52
N GLY A 335 5.75 0.93 2.68
CA GLY A 335 5.78 1.14 1.16
C GLY A 335 5.54 2.41 0.31
N LEU A 336 4.38 2.49 -0.34
CA LEU A 336 3.71 3.56 -1.11
C LEU A 336 4.00 5.01 -0.67
N LEU A 337 3.70 5.96 -1.53
CA LEU A 337 3.57 7.37 -1.18
C LEU A 337 2.11 7.64 -0.79
N PHE A 338 1.82 8.02 0.45
CA PHE A 338 0.46 8.36 0.89
C PHE A 338 0.13 9.85 0.77
N LYS A 339 -1.10 10.14 0.35
CA LYS A 339 -1.72 11.46 0.40
C LYS A 339 -3.15 11.33 0.93
N PRO A 340 -3.67 12.29 1.70
CA PRO A 340 -5.04 12.24 2.21
C PRO A 340 -6.07 12.22 1.07
N GLY A 341 -6.82 11.12 0.94
CA GLY A 341 -7.84 10.93 -0.09
C GLY A 341 -8.26 9.47 -0.22
N GLY A 342 -9.16 9.19 -1.15
CA GLY A 342 -9.44 7.83 -1.64
C GLY A 342 -8.51 7.43 -2.79
N SER A 343 -8.53 6.15 -3.16
CA SER A 343 -7.80 5.59 -4.31
C SER A 343 -6.33 6.03 -4.40
N ASN A 344 -5.61 6.03 -3.27
CA ASN A 344 -4.29 6.65 -3.15
C ASN A 344 -3.22 6.15 -4.15
N LEU A 345 -3.33 4.94 -4.69
CA LEU A 345 -2.38 4.44 -5.70
C LEU A 345 -2.23 5.35 -6.92
N GLN A 346 -3.25 6.15 -7.23
CA GLN A 346 -3.19 7.18 -8.25
C GLN A 346 -1.99 8.11 -8.06
N HIS A 347 -1.64 8.43 -6.80
CA HIS A 347 -0.54 9.31 -6.47
C HIS A 347 0.80 8.62 -6.66
N ALA A 348 1.01 7.39 -6.19
CA ALA A 348 2.33 6.78 -6.37
C ALA A 348 2.61 6.31 -7.78
N THR A 349 1.66 5.74 -8.53
CA THR A 349 1.96 5.39 -9.94
C THR A 349 2.38 6.65 -10.70
N ALA A 350 1.65 7.76 -10.52
CA ALA A 350 1.89 9.03 -11.17
C ALA A 350 3.19 9.74 -10.68
N LEU A 351 3.34 9.98 -9.39
CA LEU A 351 4.52 10.68 -8.82
C LEU A 351 5.81 9.87 -9.00
N SER A 352 5.70 8.56 -9.18
CA SER A 352 6.87 7.69 -9.33
C SER A 352 7.29 7.53 -10.76
N PHE A 353 6.33 7.57 -11.68
CA PHE A 353 6.62 7.88 -13.07
C PHE A 353 7.49 9.14 -13.16
N LEU A 354 7.10 10.19 -12.45
CA LEU A 354 7.85 11.45 -12.43
C LEU A 354 9.24 11.28 -11.81
N LEU A 355 9.36 10.62 -10.66
CA LEU A 355 10.65 10.35 -10.04
C LEU A 355 11.60 9.58 -10.97
N LEU A 356 11.14 8.50 -11.62
CA LEU A 356 11.96 7.72 -12.56
C LEU A 356 12.31 8.52 -13.81
N ALA A 357 11.34 9.24 -14.38
CA ALA A 357 11.56 10.09 -15.54
C ALA A 357 12.62 11.14 -15.23
N TYR A 358 12.49 11.85 -14.10
CA TYR A 358 13.42 12.92 -13.74
C TYR A 358 14.80 12.38 -13.36
N ALA A 359 14.87 11.27 -12.64
CA ALA A 359 16.13 10.59 -12.33
C ALA A 359 16.97 10.32 -13.59
N ARG A 360 16.33 9.91 -14.69
CA ARG A 360 17.04 9.68 -15.96
C ARG A 360 17.54 10.98 -16.59
N TYR A 361 16.86 12.11 -16.40
CA TYR A 361 17.30 13.42 -16.91
C TYR A 361 18.46 13.98 -16.05
N LEU A 362 18.40 13.77 -14.74
CA LEU A 362 19.50 14.07 -13.80
C LEU A 362 20.74 13.23 -14.14
N ASN A 363 20.59 11.93 -14.38
CA ASN A 363 21.69 11.05 -14.80
C ASN A 363 22.29 11.47 -16.16
N GLN A 364 21.45 11.90 -17.10
CA GLN A 364 21.89 12.42 -18.41
C GLN A 364 22.63 13.77 -18.33
N SER A 365 22.40 14.55 -17.26
CA SER A 365 23.03 15.85 -17.02
C SER A 365 24.10 15.81 -15.91
N ASN A 366 24.39 14.63 -15.36
CA ASN A 366 25.27 14.42 -14.19
C ASN A 366 24.93 15.38 -13.02
N ARG A 367 23.63 15.54 -12.74
CA ARG A 367 23.11 16.35 -11.63
C ARG A 367 22.62 15.50 -10.47
N GLU A 368 22.69 16.09 -9.28
CA GLU A 368 22.03 15.64 -8.05
C GLU A 368 21.27 16.84 -7.45
N ILE A 369 20.33 16.58 -6.53
CA ILE A 369 19.46 17.61 -5.95
C ILE A 369 19.77 17.75 -4.45
N HIS A 370 19.90 18.99 -3.97
CA HIS A 370 20.18 19.27 -2.56
C HIS A 370 18.92 19.70 -1.82
N CYS A 371 18.29 18.75 -1.14
CA CYS A 371 17.10 18.91 -0.33
C CYS A 371 17.47 19.33 1.10
N GLY A 372 18.09 20.51 1.23
CA GLY A 372 18.67 20.98 2.49
C GLY A 372 19.92 20.18 2.87
N ASN A 373 19.79 19.28 3.83
CA ASN A 373 20.85 18.37 4.30
C ASN A 373 20.76 16.96 3.68
N VAL A 374 19.82 16.72 2.76
CA VAL A 374 19.67 15.47 1.99
C VAL A 374 20.16 15.68 0.56
N VAL A 375 20.87 14.69 -0.01
CA VAL A 375 21.26 14.66 -1.42
C VAL A 375 20.46 13.60 -2.18
N ALA A 376 19.67 14.02 -3.15
CA ALA A 376 18.89 13.13 -3.99
C ALA A 376 19.62 12.85 -5.32
N THR A 377 20.25 11.69 -5.38
CA THR A 377 20.97 11.21 -6.56
C THR A 377 20.00 10.56 -7.57
N PRO A 378 20.37 10.43 -8.86
CA PRO A 378 19.60 9.65 -9.81
C PRO A 378 19.31 8.22 -9.34
N ALA A 379 20.27 7.58 -8.64
CA ALA A 379 20.07 6.26 -8.07
C ALA A 379 19.06 6.27 -6.92
N ARG A 380 19.05 7.31 -6.07
CA ARG A 380 18.05 7.51 -5.01
C ARG A 380 16.65 7.67 -5.59
N LEU A 381 16.49 8.47 -6.64
CA LEU A 381 15.19 8.68 -7.29
C LEU A 381 14.73 7.48 -8.11
N ILE A 382 15.64 6.80 -8.82
CA ILE A 382 15.35 5.49 -9.44
C ILE A 382 14.92 4.53 -8.35
N GLN A 383 15.59 4.48 -7.19
CA GLN A 383 15.21 3.59 -6.10
C GLN A 383 13.93 4.02 -5.38
N LEU A 384 13.56 5.30 -5.34
CA LEU A 384 12.25 5.70 -4.81
C LEU A 384 11.16 5.38 -5.84
N ALA A 385 11.33 5.73 -7.11
CA ALA A 385 10.40 5.32 -8.16
C ALA A 385 10.30 3.80 -8.34
N ARG A 386 11.40 3.11 -8.02
CA ARG A 386 11.46 1.68 -7.76
C ARG A 386 10.55 1.43 -6.57
N ARG A 387 10.94 1.77 -5.33
CA ARG A 387 10.11 1.70 -4.10
C ARG A 387 8.63 1.84 -4.30
N GLN A 388 8.22 2.70 -5.26
CA GLN A 388 6.93 3.15 -5.77
C GLN A 388 6.33 2.59 -7.11
N VAL A 389 7.01 1.76 -7.92
CA VAL A 389 6.40 0.85 -8.94
C VAL A 389 7.00 -0.54 -8.94
N ASP A 390 8.27 -0.65 -8.58
CA ASP A 390 8.52 -1.73 -7.67
C ASP A 390 7.47 -1.62 -6.55
N TYR A 391 7.00 -0.47 -6.00
CA TYR A 391 5.84 -0.44 -5.07
C TYR A 391 4.62 -1.25 -5.55
N ILE A 392 4.51 -1.37 -6.86
CA ILE A 392 3.34 -1.72 -7.61
C ILE A 392 3.76 -2.92 -8.47
N LEU A 393 4.21 -4.02 -7.80
CA LEU A 393 4.64 -5.32 -8.32
C LEU A 393 4.78 -6.60 -7.43
N GLY A 394 5.20 -6.63 -6.15
CA GLY A 394 5.29 -7.80 -5.20
C GLY A 394 5.49 -7.66 -3.66
N THR A 395 6.17 -6.66 -3.12
CA THR A 395 6.85 -6.55 -1.79
C THR A 395 6.13 -5.65 -0.71
N ASN A 396 4.84 -5.80 -0.34
CA ASN A 396 4.22 -5.24 0.91
C ASN A 396 3.49 -6.15 2.00
N PRO A 397 2.80 -5.68 3.07
CA PRO A 397 2.01 -6.50 4.01
C PRO A 397 1.09 -7.66 3.61
N LEU A 398 1.00 -8.09 2.36
CA LEU A 398 0.15 -9.14 1.86
C LEU A 398 0.66 -9.72 0.54
N ASN A 399 1.82 -9.38 0.00
CA ASN A 399 2.25 -9.89 -1.31
C ASN A 399 1.31 -9.45 -2.48
N MET A 400 0.45 -8.40 -2.45
CA MET A 400 -0.82 -8.27 -3.22
C MET A 400 -1.19 -7.08 -4.24
N SER A 401 -0.88 -7.17 -5.55
CA SER A 401 -1.39 -6.47 -6.81
C SER A 401 -2.77 -5.85 -6.96
N TYR A 402 -2.86 -4.56 -6.87
CA TYR A 402 -4.08 -3.92 -7.28
C TYR A 402 -4.38 -4.13 -8.77
N MET A 403 -3.41 -4.42 -9.65
CA MET A 403 -3.53 -4.96 -11.04
C MET A 403 -4.19 -6.37 -11.11
N VAL A 404 -5.34 -6.50 -11.77
CA VAL A 404 -6.06 -7.80 -11.87
C VAL A 404 -5.33 -8.86 -12.66
N GLY A 405 -5.51 -10.14 -12.32
CA GLY A 405 -4.99 -11.30 -13.08
C GLY A 405 -3.46 -11.34 -13.20
N TYR A 406 -2.79 -10.30 -12.75
CA TYR A 406 -1.39 -10.29 -12.43
C TYR A 406 -1.27 -11.22 -11.23
N GLY A 407 -0.78 -12.41 -11.57
CA GLY A 407 -0.38 -13.52 -10.74
C GLY A 407 -1.42 -14.53 -10.44
N SER A 408 -1.39 -14.95 -9.19
CA SER A 408 -2.02 -16.20 -8.77
C SER A 408 -2.61 -16.07 -7.36
N LYS A 409 -2.51 -14.88 -6.77
CA LYS A 409 -3.60 -14.10 -6.19
C LYS A 409 -3.93 -13.07 -7.27
N PHE A 410 -5.13 -12.55 -7.28
CA PHE A 410 -5.37 -11.28 -7.97
C PHE A 410 -6.44 -10.57 -7.16
N PRO A 411 -6.77 -9.33 -7.45
CA PRO A 411 -8.02 -8.79 -7.02
C PRO A 411 -9.11 -9.76 -7.51
N ARG A 412 -9.97 -10.33 -6.63
CA ARG A 412 -11.01 -11.30 -7.08
C ARG A 412 -12.48 -10.94 -6.89
N LYS A 413 -12.88 -9.82 -6.25
CA LYS A 413 -14.29 -9.34 -6.39
C LYS A 413 -14.67 -7.83 -6.69
N ILE A 414 -13.82 -6.95 -7.22
CA ILE A 414 -13.95 -5.48 -7.49
C ILE A 414 -15.36 -4.89 -7.51
N HIS A 415 -15.44 -3.67 -6.98
CA HIS A 415 -16.34 -2.63 -7.49
C HIS A 415 -16.10 -2.41 -9.00
N HIS A 416 -16.71 -3.25 -9.82
CA HIS A 416 -16.83 -3.10 -11.26
C HIS A 416 -17.94 -4.00 -11.78
N ARG A 417 -18.94 -3.40 -12.44
CA ARG A 417 -20.17 -4.07 -12.87
C ARG A 417 -19.90 -5.20 -13.87
N GLY A 418 -19.22 -4.90 -14.99
CA GLY A 418 -18.87 -5.91 -16.01
C GLY A 418 -18.02 -7.08 -15.50
N SER A 419 -17.18 -6.88 -14.48
CA SER A 419 -16.38 -7.96 -13.89
C SER A 419 -17.18 -8.81 -12.89
N SER A 420 -18.06 -8.19 -12.09
CA SER A 420 -18.84 -8.84 -11.03
C SER A 420 -20.09 -9.59 -11.52
N LEU A 421 -20.59 -9.23 -12.69
CA LEU A 421 -21.76 -9.85 -13.32
C LEU A 421 -21.32 -10.93 -14.35
N PRO A 422 -22.06 -12.05 -14.50
CA PRO A 422 -21.69 -13.11 -15.43
C PRO A 422 -21.74 -12.61 -16.88
N SER A 423 -20.75 -12.97 -17.71
CA SER A 423 -20.74 -12.58 -19.13
C SER A 423 -21.98 -13.06 -19.89
N VAL A 424 -22.31 -12.39 -21.00
CA VAL A 424 -23.47 -12.74 -21.85
C VAL A 424 -23.39 -14.18 -22.38
N ASP A 425 -22.18 -14.70 -22.66
CA ASP A 425 -21.98 -16.11 -23.04
C ASP A 425 -22.46 -17.10 -21.96
N ARG A 426 -22.31 -16.72 -20.69
CA ARG A 426 -22.58 -17.57 -19.51
C ARG A 426 -23.99 -17.37 -18.95
N TYR A 427 -24.56 -16.18 -19.13
CA TYR A 427 -25.93 -15.85 -18.79
C TYR A 427 -26.54 -14.98 -19.90
N PRO A 428 -27.13 -15.59 -20.95
CA PRO A 428 -27.64 -14.85 -22.13
C PRO A 428 -28.92 -14.04 -21.87
N ALA A 429 -29.60 -14.28 -20.74
CA ALA A 429 -30.71 -13.44 -20.32
C ALA A 429 -30.19 -12.08 -19.82
N ARG A 430 -31.00 -11.03 -19.98
CA ARG A 430 -30.65 -9.65 -19.61
C ARG A 430 -30.72 -9.45 -18.09
N ILE A 431 -29.69 -8.85 -17.51
CA ILE A 431 -29.67 -8.35 -16.14
C ILE A 431 -30.01 -6.86 -16.22
N ASN A 432 -31.13 -6.46 -15.61
CA ASN A 432 -31.50 -5.05 -15.50
C ASN A 432 -30.82 -4.38 -14.29
N CYS A 433 -30.82 -3.04 -14.28
CA CYS A 433 -30.37 -2.13 -13.23
C CYS A 433 -30.36 -2.70 -11.79
N GLN A 434 -31.48 -3.26 -11.31
CA GLN A 434 -31.59 -3.78 -9.93
C GLN A 434 -31.42 -5.31 -9.85
N GLY A 435 -31.52 -6.02 -10.98
CA GLY A 435 -31.34 -7.47 -11.06
C GLY A 435 -29.91 -7.93 -10.77
N GLY A 436 -28.92 -7.03 -10.83
CA GLY A 436 -27.54 -7.33 -10.48
C GLY A 436 -27.15 -7.03 -9.03
N THR A 437 -28.03 -6.44 -8.22
CA THR A 437 -27.80 -6.19 -6.77
C THR A 437 -27.39 -7.46 -5.99
N PRO A 438 -27.95 -8.66 -6.27
CA PRO A 438 -27.46 -9.91 -5.66
C PRO A 438 -26.01 -10.26 -6.01
N TYR A 439 -25.47 -9.78 -7.14
CA TYR A 439 -24.05 -9.95 -7.51
C TYR A 439 -23.16 -8.86 -6.93
N PHE A 440 -23.67 -7.66 -6.69
CA PHE A 440 -22.98 -6.63 -5.90
C PHE A 440 -22.76 -7.12 -4.47
N GLN A 441 -23.84 -7.58 -3.83
CA GLN A 441 -23.87 -8.18 -2.49
C GLN A 441 -23.29 -9.61 -2.46
N SER A 442 -22.98 -10.21 -3.62
CA SER A 442 -22.53 -11.61 -3.68
C SER A 442 -21.17 -11.79 -3.05
N ASN A 443 -21.02 -12.95 -2.43
CA ASN A 443 -19.79 -13.38 -1.81
C ASN A 443 -18.86 -14.15 -2.76
N ASP A 444 -19.31 -14.42 -3.99
CA ASP A 444 -18.58 -15.12 -5.05
C ASP A 444 -17.60 -14.24 -5.83
N PRO A 445 -16.51 -14.82 -6.38
CA PRO A 445 -15.57 -14.10 -7.24
C PRO A 445 -16.31 -13.42 -8.36
N ASN A 446 -15.78 -12.27 -8.76
CA ASN A 446 -16.14 -11.67 -10.03
C ASN A 446 -15.94 -12.74 -11.13
N PRO A 447 -17.03 -13.23 -11.76
CA PRO A 447 -16.97 -14.41 -12.64
C PRO A 447 -16.17 -14.13 -13.91
N ASN A 448 -15.85 -12.86 -14.16
CA ASN A 448 -15.10 -12.33 -15.28
C ASN A 448 -13.80 -11.69 -14.77
N LEU A 449 -12.64 -12.31 -15.05
CA LEU A 449 -11.34 -11.82 -14.59
C LEU A 449 -10.82 -10.68 -15.48
N LEU A 450 -10.72 -9.48 -14.90
CA LEU A 450 -10.34 -8.23 -15.56
C LEU A 450 -8.82 -8.03 -15.71
N THR A 451 -8.09 -9.06 -16.15
CA THR A 451 -6.62 -9.15 -16.15
C THR A 451 -5.91 -7.86 -16.60
N GLY A 452 -5.43 -7.09 -15.63
CA GLY A 452 -4.66 -5.87 -15.75
C GLY A 452 -5.13 -4.74 -14.84
N ALA A 453 -6.35 -4.77 -14.33
CA ALA A 453 -6.98 -3.60 -13.70
C ALA A 453 -6.38 -3.24 -12.34
N VAL A 454 -5.70 -2.10 -12.20
CA VAL A 454 -5.12 -1.60 -10.93
C VAL A 454 -6.18 -0.84 -10.14
N VAL A 455 -6.51 -1.35 -8.96
CA VAL A 455 -7.46 -0.71 -8.03
C VAL A 455 -6.84 0.36 -7.13
N GLY A 456 -7.69 1.11 -6.42
CA GLY A 456 -7.38 2.33 -5.67
C GLY A 456 -6.28 2.23 -4.61
N GLY A 457 -6.02 1.09 -3.99
CA GLY A 457 -4.98 1.00 -2.95
C GLY A 457 -5.45 1.51 -1.58
N PRO A 458 -4.55 1.75 -0.60
CA PRO A 458 -4.85 1.56 0.82
C PRO A 458 -5.42 2.78 1.56
N ASP A 459 -6.07 2.55 2.73
CA ASP A 459 -6.11 3.57 3.80
C ASP A 459 -4.76 3.63 4.53
N ASN A 460 -4.48 4.78 5.15
CA ASN A 460 -3.18 5.18 5.71
C ASN A 460 -2.59 4.29 6.81
N GLY A 461 -3.43 3.50 7.48
CA GLY A 461 -3.01 2.47 8.44
C GLY A 461 -2.47 1.22 7.75
N ASP A 462 -2.49 1.25 6.41
CA ASP A 462 -2.06 0.29 5.40
C ASP A 462 -3.08 -0.78 5.04
N SER A 463 -4.01 -0.55 4.11
CA SER A 463 -5.35 -1.14 4.22
C SER A 463 -5.59 -2.70 3.74
N TYR A 464 -6.60 -3.62 3.31
CA TYR A 464 -8.06 -3.86 2.77
C TYR A 464 -9.02 -4.76 3.57
N SER A 465 -10.26 -4.25 3.58
CA SER A 465 -11.53 -4.81 3.14
C SER A 465 -11.71 -4.69 1.62
N ASP A 466 -11.36 -5.73 0.85
CA ASP A 466 -11.54 -5.86 -0.61
C ASP A 466 -13.00 -5.67 -0.94
N SER A 467 -13.69 -4.53 -0.88
CA SER A 467 -15.17 -4.58 -0.84
C SER A 467 -15.86 -3.84 -1.97
N ARG A 468 -16.87 -4.48 -2.60
CA ARG A 468 -17.75 -3.81 -3.58
C ARG A 468 -18.48 -2.64 -2.91
N ALA A 469 -18.70 -2.71 -1.59
CA ALA A 469 -19.17 -1.57 -0.80
C ALA A 469 -18.06 -0.54 -0.50
N ASP A 470 -16.79 -0.98 -0.47
CA ASP A 470 -15.59 -0.15 -0.27
C ASP A 470 -14.96 0.23 -1.63
N PHE A 471 -15.74 0.95 -2.44
CA PHE A 471 -15.34 1.47 -3.74
C PHE A 471 -14.14 2.44 -3.64
N VAL A 472 -14.09 3.23 -2.55
CA VAL A 472 -13.05 4.23 -2.20
C VAL A 472 -11.63 3.69 -2.40
N HIS A 473 -11.51 2.39 -2.26
CA HIS A 473 -10.29 1.67 -2.47
C HIS A 473 -10.49 0.59 -3.54
N SER A 474 -11.51 -0.28 -3.49
CA SER A 474 -11.59 -1.54 -4.29
C SER A 474 -11.79 -1.35 -5.79
N GLU A 475 -11.94 -0.12 -6.24
CA GLU A 475 -12.30 0.26 -7.60
C GLU A 475 -11.08 0.41 -8.54
N PRO A 476 -11.11 -0.09 -9.79
CA PRO A 476 -10.00 0.03 -10.74
C PRO A 476 -10.15 1.17 -11.73
N THR A 477 -9.05 1.89 -11.94
CA THR A 477 -9.05 3.03 -12.85
C THR A 477 -7.88 3.03 -13.83
N THR A 478 -8.16 3.53 -15.02
CA THR A 478 -7.22 3.71 -16.13
C THR A 478 -6.06 4.62 -15.73
N TYR A 479 -6.28 5.59 -14.85
CA TYR A 479 -5.27 6.57 -14.43
C TYR A 479 -4.28 6.02 -13.41
N ILE A 480 -4.63 4.96 -12.68
CA ILE A 480 -3.66 4.23 -11.86
C ILE A 480 -2.76 3.38 -12.79
N ASN A 481 -3.36 2.59 -13.70
CA ASN A 481 -2.62 1.72 -14.64
C ASN A 481 -1.67 2.44 -15.60
N ALA A 482 -2.09 3.56 -16.15
CA ALA A 482 -1.41 4.18 -17.27
C ALA A 482 0.04 4.63 -17.00
N PRO A 483 0.34 5.37 -15.91
CA PRO A 483 1.71 5.66 -15.52
C PRO A 483 2.49 4.39 -15.12
N LEU A 484 1.84 3.41 -14.49
CA LEU A 484 2.49 2.16 -14.09
C LEU A 484 3.24 1.48 -15.25
N VAL A 485 2.60 1.38 -16.43
CA VAL A 485 3.13 0.74 -17.66
C VAL A 485 4.58 1.15 -18.01
N GLY A 486 4.96 2.42 -17.85
CA GLY A 486 6.30 2.90 -18.22
C GLY A 486 7.40 2.48 -17.24
N LEU A 487 7.06 2.47 -15.95
CA LEU A 487 7.97 2.04 -14.89
C LEU A 487 8.20 0.54 -14.95
N LEU A 488 7.14 -0.25 -15.19
CA LEU A 488 7.24 -1.70 -15.42
C LEU A 488 8.17 -2.03 -16.57
N ALA A 489 8.03 -1.33 -17.69
CA ALA A 489 8.92 -1.47 -18.83
C ALA A 489 10.39 -1.22 -18.42
N TYR A 490 10.67 -0.12 -17.70
CA TYR A 490 12.03 0.19 -17.27
C TYR A 490 12.62 -0.89 -16.36
N PHE A 491 11.92 -1.25 -15.29
CA PHE A 491 12.47 -2.13 -14.26
C PHE A 491 12.63 -3.58 -14.74
N ARG A 492 11.86 -4.03 -15.75
CA ARG A 492 12.08 -5.28 -16.52
C ARG A 492 13.53 -5.53 -16.90
N THR A 493 14.29 -4.46 -17.11
CA THR A 493 15.67 -4.50 -17.62
C THR A 493 16.72 -4.08 -16.59
N HIS A 494 16.35 -3.83 -15.32
CA HIS A 494 17.23 -3.31 -14.27
C HIS A 494 16.87 -3.85 -12.86
N PRO A 495 17.58 -4.86 -12.29
CA PRO A 495 17.38 -5.32 -10.90
C PRO A 495 18.58 -5.08 -9.91
N PRO A 496 18.40 -5.20 -8.56
CA PRO A 496 19.39 -4.75 -7.51
C PRO A 496 20.35 -5.82 -6.84
N LEU A 497 21.05 -5.53 -5.68
CA LEU A 497 22.33 -6.21 -5.26
C LEU A 497 22.79 -6.35 -3.73
N GLY A 498 23.08 -7.61 -3.28
CA GLY A 498 23.56 -8.25 -1.98
C GLY A 498 24.24 -7.56 -0.75
N ARG A 499 23.98 -7.95 0.57
CA ARG A 499 24.83 -8.08 1.89
C ARG A 499 24.58 -7.19 3.37
N MET A 500 24.90 -7.47 4.70
CA MET A 500 24.89 -6.99 6.21
C MET A 500 26.00 -6.12 7.04
N GLY A 501 26.28 -6.24 8.41
CA GLY A 501 27.06 -5.25 9.34
C GLY A 501 27.22 -5.40 10.96
N GLY A 502 27.28 -4.35 11.88
CA GLY A 502 27.30 -4.38 13.44
C GLY A 502 27.18 -3.07 14.41
N LYS A 503 27.35 -3.01 15.78
CA LYS A 503 26.91 -1.90 16.79
C LYS A 503 27.98 -0.86 17.36
N SER A 504 27.65 0.25 18.11
CA SER A 504 28.54 0.99 19.12
C SER A 504 27.81 2.16 19.89
N MET A 505 28.36 2.88 20.91
CA MET A 505 27.77 4.12 21.59
C MET A 505 28.49 4.70 22.85
N MET A 506 28.13 5.94 23.32
CA MET A 506 27.71 6.21 24.74
C MET A 506 26.84 7.51 25.04
N ASN A 507 26.81 8.06 26.30
CA ASN A 507 25.57 8.39 27.08
C ASN A 507 25.33 9.77 27.79
N MET A 508 24.06 10.24 27.76
CA MET A 508 23.30 11.35 28.42
C MET A 508 23.37 11.64 29.98
N ALA A 509 22.98 12.88 30.40
CA ALA A 509 22.54 13.36 31.76
C ALA A 509 22.02 14.84 31.71
N ALA A 510 21.19 15.46 32.59
CA ALA A 510 20.11 15.05 33.53
C ALA A 510 19.22 16.29 33.98
N LEU A 511 17.99 16.09 34.54
CA LEU A 511 17.17 16.98 35.45
C LEU A 511 16.02 17.92 34.92
N MET A 512 15.06 18.37 35.78
CA MET A 512 13.75 17.74 36.15
C MET A 512 12.89 18.69 37.07
N VAL A 513 11.83 18.16 37.74
CA VAL A 513 10.94 18.76 38.80
C VAL A 513 9.85 19.71 38.25
N LEU A 514 8.58 19.81 38.73
CA LEU A 514 7.52 18.97 39.38
C LEU A 514 6.24 19.88 39.44
N LEU A 515 4.96 19.59 39.80
CA LEU A 515 4.13 18.55 40.45
C LEU A 515 2.74 18.51 39.72
N GLY A 516 1.70 17.69 40.01
CA GLY A 516 1.49 16.58 40.95
C GLY A 516 0.21 16.71 41.83
N VAL A 517 -0.78 15.82 41.66
CA VAL A 517 -1.96 15.58 42.54
C VAL A 517 -2.06 14.07 42.80
N THR A 518 -2.35 13.64 44.04
CA THR A 518 -2.30 12.22 44.43
C THR A 518 -3.66 11.55 44.51
N ALA A 519 -3.99 10.72 43.52
CA ALA A 519 -4.92 9.61 43.68
C ALA A 519 -4.11 8.33 43.89
N VAL A 520 -4.16 7.72 45.08
CA VAL A 520 -3.50 6.44 45.34
C VAL A 520 -4.41 5.32 44.83
N THR A 521 -4.29 4.99 43.55
CA THR A 521 -4.61 3.62 43.11
C THR A 521 -3.62 2.68 43.78
N ALA A 522 -4.12 1.62 44.41
CA ALA A 522 -3.24 0.53 44.83
C ALA A 522 -2.64 -0.08 43.55
N ALA A 523 -1.31 -0.01 43.41
CA ALA A 523 -0.61 -0.60 42.27
C ALA A 523 -0.73 -2.12 42.34
N MET A 524 -1.79 -2.66 41.73
CA MET A 524 -1.91 -4.09 41.48
C MET A 524 -0.74 -4.48 40.59
N SER A 525 0.19 -5.27 41.12
CA SER A 525 1.29 -5.80 40.33
C SER A 525 0.71 -6.65 39.22
N ASN A 526 0.82 -6.19 37.98
CA ASN A 526 0.38 -6.94 36.81
C ASN A 526 1.07 -8.31 36.79
N ASP A 527 0.29 -9.38 36.77
CA ASP A 527 0.80 -10.73 36.51
C ASP A 527 1.12 -10.84 35.02
N TYR A 528 2.39 -10.61 34.68
CA TYR A 528 2.92 -10.78 33.32
C TYR A 528 3.01 -12.26 32.92
N GLY A 529 2.97 -13.20 33.88
CA GLY A 529 2.89 -14.63 33.61
C GLY A 529 1.54 -15.01 33.04
N ASP A 530 0.47 -14.63 33.74
CA ASP A 530 -0.91 -14.80 33.28
C ASP A 530 -1.17 -14.08 31.95
N ALA A 531 -0.70 -12.82 31.82
CA ALA A 531 -0.79 -12.08 30.57
C ALA A 531 -0.05 -12.78 29.41
N LEU A 532 1.13 -13.38 29.67
CA LEU A 532 1.90 -14.11 28.66
C LEU A 532 1.13 -15.34 28.17
N THR A 533 0.65 -16.17 29.11
CA THR A 533 -0.14 -17.36 28.79
C THR A 533 -1.40 -17.00 27.99
N LYS A 534 -2.07 -15.90 28.34
CA LYS A 534 -3.22 -15.37 27.59
C LYS A 534 -2.82 -14.87 26.19
N SER A 535 -1.78 -14.05 26.07
CA SER A 535 -1.32 -13.52 24.77
C SER A 535 -0.88 -14.62 23.80
N ILE A 536 -0.35 -15.75 24.28
CA ILE A 536 -0.05 -16.92 23.45
C ILE A 536 -1.32 -17.72 23.11
N LEU A 537 -2.29 -17.80 24.03
CA LEU A 537 -3.56 -18.48 23.82
C LEU A 537 -4.44 -17.80 22.75
N PHE A 538 -4.35 -16.47 22.59
CA PHE A 538 -5.04 -15.71 21.55
C PHE A 538 -4.80 -16.25 20.13
N PHE A 539 -3.57 -16.66 19.81
CA PHE A 539 -3.26 -17.27 18.51
C PHE A 539 -4.12 -18.51 18.23
N GLU A 540 -4.52 -19.27 19.25
CA GLU A 540 -5.44 -20.40 19.05
C GLU A 540 -6.86 -19.97 18.65
N GLY A 541 -7.28 -18.79 19.09
CA GLY A 541 -8.52 -18.13 18.64
C GLY A 541 -8.46 -17.74 17.15
N GLN A 542 -7.27 -17.38 16.66
CA GLN A 542 -7.01 -17.03 15.26
C GLN A 542 -6.72 -18.23 14.34
N ARG A 543 -6.41 -19.43 14.86
CA ARG A 543 -6.03 -20.60 14.02
C ARG A 543 -7.09 -20.93 12.96
N SER A 544 -6.68 -21.10 11.72
CA SER A 544 -7.54 -21.49 10.61
C SER A 544 -7.10 -22.84 10.00
N GLY A 545 -8.00 -23.51 9.29
CA GLY A 545 -7.81 -24.87 8.82
C GLY A 545 -8.32 -25.92 9.81
N LYS A 546 -7.80 -27.14 9.70
CA LYS A 546 -8.08 -28.23 10.63
C LYS A 546 -7.31 -28.03 11.93
N LEU A 547 -8.02 -27.91 13.05
CA LEU A 547 -7.45 -27.67 14.37
C LEU A 547 -6.84 -28.95 14.97
N PRO A 548 -5.82 -28.84 15.83
CA PRO A 548 -5.21 -30.01 16.46
C PRO A 548 -6.06 -30.48 17.65
N ALA A 549 -5.94 -31.76 18.02
CA ALA A 549 -6.74 -32.35 19.11
C ALA A 549 -6.43 -31.77 20.51
N ASN A 550 -5.34 -31.02 20.67
CA ASN A 550 -4.96 -30.30 21.89
C ASN A 550 -5.33 -28.79 21.87
N GLN A 551 -6.14 -28.34 20.90
CA GLN A 551 -6.68 -26.98 20.85
C GLN A 551 -7.35 -26.59 22.18
N ARG A 552 -6.93 -25.49 22.79
CA ARG A 552 -7.43 -24.94 24.06
C ARG A 552 -8.59 -23.96 23.85
N MET A 553 -8.59 -23.22 22.73
CA MET A 553 -9.70 -22.34 22.32
C MET A 553 -10.87 -23.16 21.73
N ASN A 554 -11.61 -23.83 22.62
CA ASN A 554 -12.62 -24.86 22.31
C ASN A 554 -13.90 -24.39 21.58
N TRP A 555 -14.15 -23.08 21.53
CA TRP A 555 -15.30 -22.49 20.83
C TRP A 555 -15.07 -22.34 19.31
N ARG A 556 -13.80 -22.27 18.87
CA ARG A 556 -13.38 -22.42 17.46
C ARG A 556 -13.47 -23.88 17.01
N LYS A 557 -13.65 -24.13 15.71
CA LYS A 557 -13.55 -25.45 15.06
C LYS A 557 -12.75 -25.39 13.76
N ASP A 558 -12.60 -26.58 13.16
CA ASP A 558 -12.14 -26.77 11.79
C ASP A 558 -12.91 -25.84 10.84
N SER A 559 -12.16 -25.02 10.11
CA SER A 559 -12.67 -23.97 9.20
C SER A 559 -11.78 -23.89 7.97
N ALA A 560 -12.22 -23.21 6.90
CA ALA A 560 -11.35 -22.94 5.74
C ALA A 560 -10.69 -24.21 5.12
N LEU A 561 -11.41 -25.34 5.13
CA LEU A 561 -10.87 -26.67 4.78
C LEU A 561 -10.66 -26.91 3.27
N ARG A 562 -10.98 -25.92 2.43
CA ARG A 562 -10.82 -25.96 0.95
C ARG A 562 -9.79 -24.97 0.44
N ASP A 563 -9.17 -24.21 1.34
CA ASP A 563 -8.10 -23.28 1.04
C ASP A 563 -6.95 -23.99 0.31
N GLY A 564 -6.55 -23.47 -0.84
CA GLY A 564 -5.62 -24.10 -1.78
C GLY A 564 -6.27 -24.60 -3.08
N SER A 565 -7.55 -24.98 -3.04
CA SER A 565 -8.15 -25.83 -4.08
C SER A 565 -8.25 -25.18 -5.46
N ASP A 566 -8.52 -23.88 -5.54
CA ASP A 566 -8.64 -23.11 -6.79
C ASP A 566 -7.32 -22.95 -7.57
N ILE A 567 -6.17 -23.25 -6.95
CA ILE A 567 -4.85 -23.25 -7.61
C ILE A 567 -4.15 -24.63 -7.57
N GLY A 568 -4.89 -25.68 -7.19
CA GLY A 568 -4.33 -27.03 -7.01
C GLY A 568 -3.23 -27.10 -5.95
N MET A 569 -3.48 -26.52 -4.77
CA MET A 569 -2.60 -26.60 -3.59
C MET A 569 -3.38 -26.95 -2.34
N ASN A 570 -2.67 -27.14 -1.22
CA ASN A 570 -3.25 -27.24 0.11
C ASN A 570 -2.76 -26.03 0.94
N MET A 571 -3.67 -25.08 1.15
CA MET A 571 -3.46 -23.90 2.01
C MET A 571 -4.39 -23.94 3.23
N VAL A 572 -4.76 -25.15 3.66
CA VAL A 572 -5.42 -25.38 4.95
C VAL A 572 -4.37 -25.21 6.06
N GLY A 573 -4.66 -24.37 7.05
CA GLY A 573 -3.72 -23.92 8.08
C GLY A 573 -3.63 -22.39 8.16
N GLY A 574 -2.63 -21.88 8.87
CA GLY A 574 -2.38 -20.43 9.02
C GLY A 574 -3.31 -19.77 10.03
N TYR A 575 -3.21 -18.45 10.13
CA TYR A 575 -4.06 -17.64 11.01
C TYR A 575 -5.08 -16.83 10.19
N TYR A 576 -6.24 -16.56 10.78
CA TYR A 576 -7.01 -15.35 10.46
C TYR A 576 -6.35 -14.16 11.13
N ASP A 577 -6.43 -12.99 10.53
CA ASP A 577 -5.61 -11.89 11.02
C ASP A 577 -6.20 -11.18 12.21
N ALA A 578 -7.45 -10.76 12.04
CA ALA A 578 -8.04 -9.70 12.82
C ALA A 578 -9.40 -10.15 13.37
N GLY A 579 -10.41 -9.30 13.26
CA GLY A 579 -11.81 -9.64 13.51
C GLY A 579 -12.47 -10.45 12.39
N ASP A 580 -11.73 -10.77 11.33
CA ASP A 580 -12.20 -11.33 10.07
C ASP A 580 -11.82 -12.80 9.88
N ASN A 581 -12.08 -13.36 8.70
CA ASN A 581 -11.66 -14.72 8.32
C ASN A 581 -10.69 -14.73 7.13
N VAL A 582 -10.01 -13.62 6.84
CA VAL A 582 -8.99 -13.57 5.79
C VAL A 582 -7.62 -13.91 6.36
N LYS A 583 -6.82 -14.64 5.58
CA LYS A 583 -5.48 -15.07 5.98
C LYS A 583 -4.45 -14.09 5.48
N PHE A 584 -4.21 -13.02 6.20
CA PHE A 584 -3.35 -11.92 5.74
C PHE A 584 -1.85 -12.22 5.97
N HIS A 585 -1.06 -12.48 4.90
CA HIS A 585 0.23 -13.16 5.09
C HIS A 585 1.39 -12.33 5.65
N PHE A 586 1.45 -10.99 5.62
CA PHE A 586 2.52 -10.28 6.34
C PHE A 586 2.16 -9.84 7.74
N PRO A 587 0.97 -9.30 8.07
CA PRO A 587 0.62 -9.20 9.47
C PRO A 587 0.78 -10.56 10.15
N MET A 588 0.51 -11.68 9.44
CA MET A 588 0.90 -13.04 9.84
C MET A 588 2.42 -13.37 9.75
N ALA A 589 3.18 -12.93 8.75
CA ALA A 589 4.61 -13.23 8.63
C ALA A 589 5.44 -12.40 9.59
N PHE A 590 5.24 -11.08 9.63
CA PHE A 590 5.72 -10.20 10.70
C PHE A 590 5.28 -10.68 12.08
N THR A 591 4.04 -11.15 12.28
CA THR A 591 3.65 -11.88 13.50
C THR A 591 4.57 -13.05 13.78
N THR A 592 4.84 -13.87 12.77
CA THR A 592 5.69 -15.06 12.89
C THR A 592 7.14 -14.67 13.17
N THR A 593 7.66 -13.59 12.57
CA THR A 593 9.00 -13.05 12.81
C THR A 593 9.12 -12.40 14.18
N LEU A 594 8.14 -11.63 14.63
CA LEU A 594 8.15 -11.00 15.96
C LEU A 594 7.91 -12.02 17.06
N LEU A 595 7.12 -13.06 16.81
CA LEU A 595 6.99 -14.20 17.72
C LEU A 595 8.30 -15.00 17.78
N ALA A 596 8.97 -15.23 16.63
CA ALA A 596 10.30 -15.85 16.60
C ALA A 596 11.33 -14.98 17.34
N TRP A 597 11.35 -13.68 17.11
CA TRP A 597 12.28 -12.75 17.78
C TRP A 597 12.01 -12.68 19.28
N SER A 598 10.73 -12.68 19.68
CA SER A 598 10.32 -12.80 21.09
C SER A 598 10.85 -14.07 21.74
N ILE A 599 10.80 -15.21 21.04
CA ILE A 599 11.37 -16.48 21.52
C ILE A 599 12.91 -16.43 21.54
N LEU A 600 13.56 -15.78 20.57
CA LEU A 600 15.03 -15.66 20.51
C LEU A 600 15.62 -14.76 21.60
N GLU A 601 14.94 -13.68 21.98
CA GLU A 601 15.42 -12.75 23.01
C GLU A 601 14.97 -13.14 24.42
N PHE A 602 13.77 -13.71 24.55
CA PHE A 602 13.07 -13.88 25.82
C PHE A 602 12.52 -15.29 26.08
N GLY A 603 12.75 -16.26 25.19
CA GLY A 603 12.25 -17.64 25.32
C GLY A 603 12.64 -18.32 26.63
N ASP A 604 13.86 -18.10 27.11
CA ASP A 604 14.35 -18.60 28.41
C ASP A 604 13.50 -18.10 29.60
N SER A 605 12.83 -16.95 29.46
CA SER A 605 11.94 -16.37 30.48
C SER A 605 10.47 -16.80 30.33
N MET A 606 10.10 -17.46 29.22
CA MET A 606 8.71 -17.92 29.01
C MET A 606 8.36 -19.12 29.91
N GLY A 607 9.33 -19.98 30.23
CA GLY A 607 9.11 -21.18 31.04
C GLY A 607 8.21 -22.19 30.32
N ALA A 608 7.15 -22.67 30.98
CA ALA A 608 6.21 -23.63 30.40
C ALA A 608 5.49 -23.11 29.14
N ASP A 609 5.28 -21.79 29.03
CA ASP A 609 4.65 -21.17 27.86
C ASP A 609 5.51 -21.26 26.59
N LEU A 610 6.81 -21.56 26.71
CA LEU A 610 7.73 -21.66 25.58
C LEU A 610 7.28 -22.70 24.54
N GLU A 611 6.81 -23.88 24.97
CA GLU A 611 6.37 -24.90 24.03
C GLU A 611 5.08 -24.47 23.29
N HIS A 612 4.18 -23.74 23.95
CA HIS A 612 3.00 -23.16 23.28
C HIS A 612 3.37 -22.00 22.33
N ALA A 613 4.40 -21.20 22.66
CA ALA A 613 4.95 -20.20 21.76
C ALA A 613 5.61 -20.86 20.53
N LEU A 614 6.29 -22.00 20.71
CA LEU A 614 6.84 -22.82 19.64
C LEU A 614 5.74 -23.48 18.79
N GLU A 615 4.64 -23.96 19.37
CA GLU A 615 3.46 -24.46 18.65
C GLU A 615 2.82 -23.35 17.79
N ALA A 616 2.65 -22.15 18.36
CA ALA A 616 2.11 -21.00 17.64
C ALA A 616 3.05 -20.56 16.49
N LEU A 617 4.35 -20.50 16.74
CA LEU A 617 5.33 -20.19 15.71
C LEU A 617 5.32 -21.24 14.57
N ARG A 618 5.30 -22.52 14.93
CA ARG A 618 5.28 -23.64 13.96
C ARG A 618 4.02 -23.63 13.10
N TRP A 619 2.89 -23.19 13.64
CA TRP A 619 1.64 -23.05 12.89
C TRP A 619 1.76 -22.05 11.73
N GLY A 620 2.44 -20.92 11.97
CA GLY A 620 2.81 -19.94 10.93
C GLY A 620 3.82 -20.52 9.93
N THR A 621 4.90 -21.14 10.39
CA THR A 621 5.94 -21.63 9.48
C THR A 621 5.54 -22.87 8.68
N ASP A 622 4.78 -23.82 9.23
CA ASP A 622 4.23 -24.97 8.47
C ASP A 622 3.26 -24.49 7.39
N TYR A 623 2.58 -23.38 7.65
CA TYR A 623 1.72 -22.72 6.68
C TYR A 623 2.54 -22.03 5.57
N PHE A 624 3.60 -21.30 5.93
CA PHE A 624 4.47 -20.66 4.94
C PHE A 624 5.36 -21.63 4.13
N LEU A 625 5.69 -22.81 4.65
CA LEU A 625 6.36 -23.87 3.88
C LEU A 625 5.44 -24.45 2.78
N LYS A 626 4.11 -24.52 3.02
CA LYS A 626 3.12 -24.80 1.97
C LYS A 626 3.03 -23.63 0.99
N ALA A 627 3.00 -22.41 1.54
CA ALA A 627 2.83 -21.20 0.76
C ALA A 627 3.85 -21.12 -0.38
N THR A 628 5.09 -21.33 0.00
CA THR A 628 6.29 -21.17 -0.82
C THR A 628 6.68 -22.43 -1.60
N SER A 629 5.77 -23.41 -1.73
CA SER A 629 6.14 -24.78 -2.14
C SER A 629 6.34 -25.01 -3.64
N LYS A 630 5.84 -24.13 -4.50
CA LYS A 630 6.05 -24.19 -5.95
C LYS A 630 7.23 -23.27 -6.34
N PRO A 631 8.25 -23.72 -7.09
CA PRO A 631 9.39 -22.88 -7.45
C PRO A 631 8.97 -21.60 -8.20
N GLY A 632 9.57 -20.47 -7.80
CA GLY A 632 9.22 -19.16 -8.36
C GLY A 632 7.77 -18.77 -8.07
N MET A 633 7.19 -19.17 -6.92
CA MET A 633 5.79 -18.92 -6.53
C MET A 633 5.58 -18.98 -5.00
N VAL A 634 4.82 -18.05 -4.39
CA VAL A 634 4.63 -17.96 -2.92
C VAL A 634 3.20 -17.55 -2.50
N VAL A 635 2.46 -18.39 -1.76
CA VAL A 635 1.12 -18.04 -1.23
C VAL A 635 1.19 -16.88 -0.23
N ALA A 636 0.13 -16.09 -0.19
CA ALA A 636 0.09 -14.71 0.25
C ALA A 636 -1.27 -14.28 0.85
N GLN A 637 -2.38 -14.92 0.45
CA GLN A 637 -3.62 -14.99 1.22
C GLN A 637 -4.27 -16.35 1.03
N VAL A 638 -5.27 -16.61 1.85
CA VAL A 638 -6.51 -17.22 1.36
C VAL A 638 -7.70 -16.49 1.96
N GLY A 639 -8.75 -16.29 1.17
CA GLY A 639 -9.86 -15.40 1.50
C GLY A 639 -9.79 -14.10 0.70
N ASP A 640 -10.91 -13.75 0.08
CA ASP A 640 -11.12 -12.51 -0.65
C ASP A 640 -12.05 -11.60 0.21
N PRO A 641 -11.53 -10.50 0.77
CA PRO A 641 -12.24 -9.73 1.78
C PRO A 641 -13.56 -9.00 1.41
N ILE A 642 -14.10 -8.93 0.16
CA ILE A 642 -15.41 -8.22 -0.03
C ILE A 642 -16.45 -8.89 0.78
N SER A 643 -16.46 -10.20 0.58
CA SER A 643 -17.45 -11.07 1.12
C SER A 643 -17.17 -11.10 2.60
N ASP A 644 -15.92 -11.31 3.00
CA ASP A 644 -15.57 -11.40 4.41
C ASP A 644 -15.95 -10.14 5.21
N HIS A 645 -15.90 -8.94 4.61
CA HIS A 645 -16.26 -7.66 5.26
C HIS A 645 -17.64 -7.06 4.88
N ILE A 646 -18.33 -7.59 3.86
CA ILE A 646 -19.78 -7.46 3.66
C ILE A 646 -20.56 -8.42 4.58
N CYS A 647 -19.90 -9.48 5.06
CA CYS A 647 -20.48 -10.51 5.91
C CYS A 647 -20.09 -10.39 7.39
N TRP A 648 -20.99 -10.90 8.23
CA TRP A 648 -20.75 -11.18 9.63
C TRP A 648 -21.09 -12.66 9.93
N GLU A 649 -20.37 -13.57 9.29
CA GLU A 649 -20.54 -15.03 9.42
C GLU A 649 -19.45 -15.69 10.27
N ARG A 650 -19.68 -16.94 10.70
CA ARG A 650 -18.68 -17.68 11.49
C ARG A 650 -17.57 -18.23 10.58
N PRO A 651 -16.30 -18.30 11.02
CA PRO A 651 -15.25 -18.94 10.24
C PRO A 651 -15.57 -20.41 9.90
N GLU A 652 -16.34 -21.08 10.76
CA GLU A 652 -16.85 -22.44 10.56
C GLU A 652 -17.99 -22.55 9.53
N ASP A 653 -18.68 -21.46 9.22
CA ASP A 653 -19.86 -21.38 8.33
C ASP A 653 -19.57 -20.71 6.99
N MET A 654 -18.31 -20.43 6.64
CA MET A 654 -18.02 -19.50 5.55
C MET A 654 -18.61 -19.88 4.18
N ASP A 655 -19.61 -19.11 3.74
CA ASP A 655 -20.09 -19.03 2.35
C ASP A 655 -19.22 -18.05 1.53
N THR A 656 -18.44 -17.22 2.23
CA THR A 656 -17.50 -16.25 1.64
C THR A 656 -16.43 -16.88 0.75
N LEU A 657 -16.05 -16.18 -0.32
CA LEU A 657 -15.03 -16.69 -1.25
C LEU A 657 -13.67 -16.85 -0.55
N ARG A 658 -13.32 -18.11 -0.34
CA ARG A 658 -12.02 -18.57 0.16
C ARG A 658 -10.98 -18.73 -0.94
N THR A 659 -10.85 -17.69 -1.76
CA THR A 659 -9.97 -17.69 -2.93
C THR A 659 -8.50 -17.78 -2.52
N THR A 660 -7.75 -18.70 -3.15
CA THR A 660 -6.33 -18.93 -2.87
C THR A 660 -5.46 -18.11 -3.77
N TYR A 661 -4.33 -17.75 -3.18
CA TYR A 661 -3.91 -16.41 -3.36
C TYR A 661 -2.36 -16.29 -3.20
N VAL A 662 -1.58 -16.31 -4.30
CA VAL A 662 -0.09 -16.54 -4.37
C VAL A 662 0.72 -15.75 -5.44
N VAL A 663 1.97 -15.34 -5.17
CA VAL A 663 2.86 -14.64 -6.13
C VAL A 663 3.59 -15.61 -7.04
N ASN A 664 4.25 -15.17 -8.11
CA ASN A 664 5.19 -15.95 -8.92
C ASN A 664 6.21 -15.08 -9.67
N GLN A 665 7.22 -15.61 -10.37
CA GLN A 665 8.24 -14.80 -11.07
C GLN A 665 7.64 -13.64 -11.87
N THR A 666 6.73 -13.95 -12.78
CA THR A 666 6.02 -12.97 -13.58
C THR A 666 5.01 -12.14 -12.80
N HIS A 667 4.74 -12.47 -11.54
CA HIS A 667 3.68 -11.92 -10.68
C HIS A 667 3.98 -11.98 -9.16
N PRO A 668 5.09 -11.37 -8.78
CA PRO A 668 6.11 -11.67 -7.76
C PRO A 668 5.84 -11.08 -6.40
N GLY A 669 6.80 -11.11 -5.47
CA GLY A 669 6.41 -11.00 -4.08
C GLY A 669 7.44 -10.61 -3.05
N SER A 670 8.33 -9.64 -3.27
CA SER A 670 9.62 -9.78 -2.62
C SER A 670 9.71 -9.57 -1.11
N GLU A 671 8.69 -9.14 -0.40
CA GLU A 671 8.74 -8.63 0.99
C GLU A 671 8.35 -9.60 2.06
N VAL A 672 7.40 -10.46 1.72
CA VAL A 672 6.64 -11.52 2.39
C VAL A 672 6.70 -12.72 1.46
N SER A 673 7.42 -12.62 0.34
CA SER A 673 8.61 -13.45 0.25
C SER A 673 9.70 -13.06 1.27
N ALA A 674 10.29 -11.86 1.35
CA ALA A 674 11.40 -11.57 2.31
C ALA A 674 11.06 -11.65 3.82
N GLU A 675 9.79 -11.61 4.23
CA GLU A 675 9.29 -11.59 5.60
C GLU A 675 8.67 -12.94 5.92
N ILE A 676 8.15 -13.67 4.92
CA ILE A 676 8.12 -15.13 5.04
C ILE A 676 9.57 -15.63 5.17
N ALA A 677 10.53 -15.07 4.44
CA ALA A 677 11.93 -15.44 4.57
C ALA A 677 12.48 -15.00 5.92
N ALA A 678 12.14 -13.81 6.44
CA ALA A 678 12.47 -13.36 7.80
C ALA A 678 11.85 -14.27 8.86
N ALA A 679 10.58 -14.63 8.72
CA ALA A 679 9.84 -15.51 9.62
C ALA A 679 10.44 -16.91 9.62
N LEU A 680 10.63 -17.52 8.44
CA LEU A 680 11.29 -18.81 8.25
C LEU A 680 12.75 -18.74 8.74
N ALA A 681 13.44 -17.62 8.56
CA ALA A 681 14.83 -17.41 8.98
C ALA A 681 14.99 -17.33 10.49
N ALA A 682 14.28 -16.40 11.13
CA ALA A 682 14.22 -16.24 12.57
C ALA A 682 13.79 -17.56 13.23
N SER A 683 12.74 -18.21 12.69
CA SER A 683 12.29 -19.53 13.14
C SER A 683 13.34 -20.61 12.91
N SER A 684 14.15 -20.55 11.85
CA SER A 684 15.23 -21.52 11.64
C SER A 684 16.28 -21.44 12.75
N ILE A 685 16.51 -20.26 13.34
CA ILE A 685 17.38 -20.08 14.52
C ILE A 685 16.71 -20.71 15.74
N VAL A 686 15.44 -20.37 16.00
CA VAL A 686 14.63 -20.92 17.11
C VAL A 686 14.65 -22.45 17.10
N PHE A 687 14.37 -23.05 15.94
CA PHE A 687 14.29 -24.49 15.78
C PHE A 687 15.65 -25.18 15.63
N ASN A 688 16.79 -24.48 15.44
CA ASN A 688 18.10 -25.11 15.18
C ASN A 688 18.50 -26.15 16.24
N ASN A 689 18.14 -25.89 17.50
CA ASN A 689 18.45 -26.76 18.64
C ASN A 689 17.28 -27.68 19.06
N LYS A 690 16.06 -27.42 18.55
CA LYS A 690 14.82 -28.15 18.90
C LYS A 690 14.41 -29.17 17.83
N ASP A 691 14.38 -28.75 16.57
CA ASP A 691 14.20 -29.59 15.39
C ASP A 691 15.16 -29.14 14.29
N ARG A 692 16.38 -29.69 14.33
CA ARG A 692 17.47 -29.33 13.39
C ARG A 692 17.13 -29.66 11.93
N LYS A 693 16.25 -30.64 11.67
CA LYS A 693 15.82 -30.98 10.30
C LYS A 693 14.85 -29.93 9.78
N TYR A 694 13.85 -29.56 10.59
CA TYR A 694 12.93 -28.49 10.27
C TYR A 694 13.65 -27.16 10.12
N SER A 695 14.57 -26.82 11.03
CA SER A 695 15.47 -25.67 10.91
C SER A 695 16.21 -25.64 9.56
N MET A 696 16.79 -26.75 9.10
CA MET A 696 17.43 -26.80 7.78
C MET A 696 16.45 -26.56 6.62
N VAL A 697 15.23 -27.09 6.69
CA VAL A 697 14.17 -26.86 5.69
C VAL A 697 13.69 -25.41 5.72
N LEU A 698 13.41 -24.86 6.90
CA LEU A 698 13.08 -23.45 7.11
C LEU A 698 14.18 -22.55 6.57
N ARG A 699 15.45 -22.87 6.83
CA ARG A 699 16.60 -22.05 6.42
C ARG A 699 16.84 -22.11 4.92
N LEU A 700 16.69 -23.30 4.31
CA LEU A 700 16.78 -23.46 2.85
C LEU A 700 15.57 -22.85 2.14
N ARG A 701 14.37 -22.95 2.70
CA ARG A 701 13.18 -22.35 2.10
C ARG A 701 13.13 -20.85 2.30
N ALA A 702 13.52 -20.35 3.47
CA ALA A 702 13.90 -18.95 3.67
C ALA A 702 14.83 -18.60 2.54
N ALA A 703 15.98 -19.28 2.37
CA ALA A 703 16.94 -19.03 1.30
C ALA A 703 16.40 -19.14 -0.14
N GLN A 704 15.28 -19.81 -0.41
CA GLN A 704 14.66 -19.94 -1.75
C GLN A 704 13.52 -18.97 -2.02
N VAL A 705 12.89 -18.47 -0.95
CA VAL A 705 11.83 -17.45 -0.96
C VAL A 705 12.45 -16.08 -0.84
N PHE A 706 13.54 -16.06 -0.10
CA PHE A 706 14.67 -15.22 -0.31
C PHE A 706 15.24 -15.35 -1.73
N GLU A 707 15.65 -16.49 -2.31
CA GLU A 707 15.83 -16.55 -3.79
C GLU A 707 14.46 -16.49 -4.55
N PHE A 708 13.52 -15.72 -3.99
CA PHE A 708 12.33 -15.07 -4.51
C PHE A 708 12.08 -13.62 -3.92
N ALA A 709 13.12 -12.89 -3.45
CA ALA A 709 13.10 -11.41 -3.18
C ALA A 709 13.91 -10.22 -3.93
N ASN A 710 14.83 -10.31 -4.93
CA ASN A 710 15.58 -9.13 -5.58
C ASN A 710 16.02 -9.24 -7.03
N ASN A 711 16.45 -10.42 -7.53
CA ASN A 711 17.02 -10.58 -8.88
C ASN A 711 16.12 -10.03 -10.02
N TYR A 712 14.91 -9.59 -9.68
CA TYR A 712 13.93 -8.91 -10.48
C TYR A 712 13.07 -7.86 -9.65
N GLN A 713 13.47 -7.29 -8.48
CA GLN A 713 12.73 -6.61 -7.30
C GLN A 713 11.35 -5.81 -7.37
N GLY A 714 10.65 -5.47 -6.23
CA GLY A 714 9.28 -4.87 -6.30
C GLY A 714 8.19 -4.74 -5.17
N SER A 715 7.91 -3.73 -4.28
CA SER A 715 6.59 -3.67 -3.48
C SER A 715 5.26 -4.08 -4.13
N TYR A 716 4.23 -4.48 -3.38
CA TYR A 716 3.17 -5.32 -3.93
C TYR A 716 2.05 -4.74 -4.76
N ASN A 717 1.78 -3.44 -4.82
CA ASN A 717 0.49 -2.91 -5.29
C ASN A 717 0.15 -3.09 -6.77
N ALA A 718 0.98 -3.82 -7.52
CA ALA A 718 0.58 -4.55 -8.71
C ALA A 718 1.30 -5.92 -8.85
N SER A 719 1.37 -6.76 -7.79
CA SER A 719 1.68 -8.23 -7.61
C SER A 719 0.60 -9.36 -7.76
N ILE A 720 -0.31 -9.49 -6.78
CA ILE A 720 -1.55 -10.30 -6.77
C ILE A 720 -2.89 -9.84 -6.05
N GLY A 721 -3.23 -8.63 -5.60
CA GLY A 721 -4.58 -7.99 -5.52
C GLY A 721 -5.52 -7.31 -4.51
N ARG A 722 -6.71 -6.89 -4.97
CA ARG A 722 -7.68 -6.09 -4.17
C ARG A 722 -8.13 -6.73 -2.87
N GLY A 723 -7.57 -7.86 -2.51
CA GLY A 723 -7.67 -8.51 -1.24
C GLY A 723 -6.91 -7.83 -0.10
N ALA A 724 -6.25 -6.68 -0.25
CA ALA A 724 -5.21 -6.18 0.68
C ALA A 724 -4.86 -4.64 1.00
N CYS A 725 -5.68 -3.58 0.77
CA CYS A 725 -5.61 -2.08 0.96
C CYS A 725 -7.05 -1.29 1.18
N PRO A 726 -7.94 -0.93 2.26
CA PRO A 726 -8.17 -0.81 3.82
C PRO A 726 -8.46 -1.97 4.95
N PHE A 727 -7.65 -2.89 5.59
CA PHE A 727 -6.75 -2.99 6.80
C PHE A 727 -5.21 -3.47 6.82
N TYR A 728 -4.56 -4.25 5.90
CA TYR A 728 -3.06 -4.57 5.81
C TYR A 728 -2.20 -4.38 4.45
N CYS A 729 -1.52 -3.23 4.15
CA CYS A 729 -0.76 -2.76 2.93
C CYS A 729 0.59 -1.99 3.23
N ASP A 730 1.28 -1.23 2.35
CA ASP A 730 2.60 -0.53 2.67
C ASP A 730 2.69 0.96 2.26
N PHE A 731 3.12 1.93 3.09
CA PHE A 731 3.48 3.35 2.68
C PHE A 731 4.87 4.05 3.07
N ASN A 732 6.11 3.53 2.99
CA ASN A 732 7.49 4.07 3.16
C ASN A 732 8.52 3.67 2.05
N GLY A 733 8.59 2.38 1.69
CA GLY A 733 9.14 1.80 0.46
C GLY A 733 9.89 0.46 0.62
N TYR A 734 9.23 -0.65 0.94
CA TYR A 734 9.56 -2.10 0.90
C TYR A 734 10.97 -2.66 1.07
N HIS A 735 12.01 -1.97 0.62
CA HIS A 735 13.37 -2.48 0.73
C HIS A 735 13.75 -2.55 2.21
N ASP A 736 13.00 -1.97 3.15
CA ASP A 736 13.19 -2.31 4.55
C ASP A 736 12.84 -3.77 4.83
N GLU A 737 11.85 -4.41 4.19
CA GLU A 737 11.76 -5.89 4.23
C GLU A 737 12.90 -6.56 3.54
N LEU A 738 13.39 -6.04 2.41
CA LEU A 738 14.55 -6.66 1.76
C LEU A 738 15.82 -6.48 2.58
N VAL A 739 15.84 -5.45 3.42
CA VAL A 739 16.90 -5.12 4.37
C VAL A 739 16.60 -5.69 5.78
N TRP A 740 15.48 -6.43 5.93
CA TRP A 740 15.02 -7.14 7.14
C TRP A 740 14.91 -8.69 6.98
N GLY A 741 14.49 -9.16 5.82
CA GLY A 741 15.12 -10.23 5.04
C GLY A 741 16.55 -9.89 4.57
N ALA A 742 17.08 -8.74 4.99
CA ALA A 742 18.46 -8.59 5.36
C ALA A 742 18.70 -8.11 6.83
N ALA A 743 17.94 -8.64 7.81
CA ALA A 743 18.20 -8.63 9.26
C ALA A 743 18.18 -10.01 10.04
N TRP A 744 17.85 -11.14 9.39
CA TRP A 744 17.66 -12.53 9.86
C TRP A 744 18.53 -13.75 9.35
N LEU A 745 18.57 -14.22 8.08
CA LEU A 745 19.06 -15.62 7.78
C LEU A 745 20.48 -15.97 8.14
N TYR A 746 21.50 -15.24 7.72
CA TYR A 746 22.88 -15.39 8.14
C TYR A 746 23.08 -15.23 9.65
N LYS A 747 22.16 -14.58 10.38
CA LYS A 747 22.08 -14.75 11.84
C LYS A 747 21.98 -16.26 12.18
N ALA A 748 21.38 -17.05 11.28
CA ALA A 748 21.35 -18.53 11.14
C ALA A 748 22.30 -19.22 10.09
N THR A 749 22.85 -18.56 9.06
CA THR A 749 23.71 -19.15 7.97
C THR A 749 25.18 -18.72 7.98
N ARG A 750 25.52 -17.55 8.52
CA ARG A 750 26.88 -16.96 8.65
C ARG A 750 27.74 -16.81 7.35
N ASP A 751 27.09 -16.83 6.19
CA ASP A 751 27.59 -16.75 4.80
C ASP A 751 28.29 -15.41 4.33
N PRO A 752 29.09 -15.42 3.22
CA PRO A 752 29.58 -14.22 2.49
C PRO A 752 28.88 -13.58 1.24
N LYS A 753 27.60 -13.83 0.90
CA LYS A 753 26.72 -13.02 0.00
C LYS A 753 25.60 -12.25 0.73
N PHE A 754 25.66 -12.17 2.08
CA PHE A 754 24.87 -11.26 2.92
C PHE A 754 25.51 -10.18 3.92
N TRP A 755 26.71 -9.43 3.82
CA TRP A 755 27.43 -8.16 4.47
C TRP A 755 27.49 -6.69 3.75
N VAL A 756 27.01 -6.41 2.52
CA VAL A 756 26.99 -5.18 1.72
C VAL A 756 25.57 -4.57 1.55
N TYR A 757 24.50 -5.12 0.92
CA TYR A 757 23.04 -4.72 0.97
C TYR A 757 22.69 -3.75 2.08
N VAL A 758 22.40 -4.21 3.29
CA VAL A 758 22.15 -3.49 4.51
C VAL A 758 23.21 -2.39 4.67
N VAL A 759 24.52 -2.62 4.54
CA VAL A 759 25.53 -1.52 4.47
C VAL A 759 25.34 -0.53 3.28
N ARG A 760 24.92 -1.00 2.11
CA ARG A 760 24.86 -0.38 0.75
C ARG A 760 23.49 0.24 0.44
N ASN A 761 22.49 -0.11 1.23
CA ASN A 761 21.06 0.07 1.03
C ASN A 761 20.35 0.43 2.33
N ILE A 762 20.98 0.39 3.52
CA ILE A 762 20.49 1.14 4.71
C ILE A 762 20.53 2.63 4.42
N ALA A 763 21.66 3.10 3.88
CA ALA A 763 21.89 4.46 3.42
C ALA A 763 20.99 4.80 2.23
N THR A 764 20.36 3.78 1.64
CA THR A 764 19.39 3.93 0.57
C THR A 764 18.00 3.41 0.96
N LEU A 765 17.70 3.23 2.26
CA LEU A 765 16.34 3.07 2.76
C LEU A 765 15.61 4.41 2.74
N GLY A 766 14.41 4.41 2.16
CA GLY A 766 13.40 5.44 2.41
C GLY A 766 12.64 5.11 3.70
N GLY A 767 11.57 5.82 3.96
CA GLY A 767 10.86 5.76 5.22
C GLY A 767 11.52 6.54 6.34
N SER A 768 10.85 6.52 7.50
CA SER A 768 11.32 7.15 8.74
C SER A 768 11.96 6.11 9.66
N ILE A 769 13.19 6.39 10.10
CA ILE A 769 13.90 5.57 11.09
C ILE A 769 13.21 5.48 12.46
N PHE A 770 12.11 6.22 12.64
CA PHE A 770 11.29 6.26 13.84
C PHE A 770 10.10 5.29 13.80
N ASP A 771 9.92 4.57 12.69
CA ASP A 771 8.75 3.71 12.46
C ASP A 771 9.04 2.23 12.65
N PHE A 772 8.05 1.56 13.24
CA PHE A 772 7.98 0.10 13.39
C PHE A 772 6.51 -0.31 13.40
N GLY A 773 6.22 -1.34 12.63
CA GLY A 773 4.90 -1.95 12.51
C GLY A 773 5.05 -3.23 11.72
N TRP A 774 3.95 -3.95 11.52
CA TRP A 774 3.94 -4.98 10.49
C TRP A 774 4.35 -4.40 9.15
N ASP A 775 4.02 -3.13 8.90
CA ASP A 775 4.47 -2.44 7.71
C ASP A 775 5.93 -1.87 7.78
N SER A 776 6.43 -1.20 8.84
CA SER A 776 7.86 -0.73 8.84
C SER A 776 8.78 -1.73 9.48
N LYS A 777 9.90 -2.03 8.81
CA LYS A 777 11.02 -2.72 9.45
C LYS A 777 12.18 -1.79 9.78
N GLN A 778 12.23 -0.54 9.28
CA GLN A 778 13.45 0.27 9.31
C GLN A 778 14.10 0.41 10.71
N SER A 779 13.35 0.75 11.76
CA SER A 779 13.91 0.79 13.12
C SER A 779 14.19 -0.61 13.69
N GLY A 780 13.35 -1.59 13.36
CA GLY A 780 13.49 -3.00 13.71
C GLY A 780 14.80 -3.58 13.20
N ILE A 781 15.17 -3.31 11.94
CA ILE A 781 16.48 -3.58 11.34
C ILE A 781 17.53 -2.98 12.28
N ASN A 782 17.62 -1.65 12.38
CA ASN A 782 18.63 -0.92 13.18
C ASN A 782 18.84 -1.49 14.59
N ILE A 783 17.79 -2.00 15.24
CA ILE A 783 17.89 -2.68 16.54
C ILE A 783 18.33 -4.14 16.41
N LEU A 784 17.56 -5.00 15.74
CA LEU A 784 17.78 -6.45 15.57
C LEU A 784 19.18 -6.75 15.08
N VAL A 785 19.57 -6.03 14.04
CA VAL A 785 20.78 -6.32 13.30
C VAL A 785 21.95 -6.29 14.26
N SER A 786 22.01 -5.30 15.15
CA SER A 786 23.32 -4.73 15.36
C SER A 786 24.33 -5.34 16.36
N PRO A 787 24.05 -6.32 17.25
CA PRO A 787 25.03 -6.81 18.24
C PRO A 787 26.44 -7.25 17.79
N THR A 788 26.70 -7.48 16.49
CA THR A 788 27.93 -8.15 15.99
C THR A 788 29.19 -7.28 15.98
N VAL A 789 29.13 -6.01 15.55
CA VAL A 789 30.31 -5.10 15.57
C VAL A 789 30.22 -4.02 16.62
N MET A 790 29.65 -4.36 17.79
CA MET A 790 29.38 -3.57 19.01
C MET A 790 30.55 -2.77 19.63
N LYS A 791 31.43 -2.28 18.77
CA LYS A 791 32.87 -1.98 18.88
C LYS A 791 33.37 -1.08 17.72
N SER A 792 32.62 -0.90 16.62
CA SER A 792 32.95 0.03 15.53
C SER A 792 32.26 1.39 15.71
N PRO A 793 33.00 2.50 15.79
CA PRO A 793 32.52 3.82 15.35
C PRO A 793 32.43 3.86 13.81
N GLY A 794 31.66 4.76 13.15
CA GLY A 794 31.76 4.94 11.68
C GLY A 794 30.55 5.53 10.95
N SER A 795 30.10 4.94 9.83
CA SER A 795 29.07 5.48 8.91
C SER A 795 27.60 5.09 9.19
N ILE A 796 26.68 6.06 9.14
CA ILE A 796 25.21 6.06 9.33
C ILE A 796 24.56 5.23 10.46
N PHE A 797 24.67 3.91 10.43
CA PHE A 797 23.70 2.91 10.94
C PHE A 797 23.17 3.02 12.39
N ILE A 798 23.99 2.76 13.41
CA ILE A 798 23.64 2.71 14.84
C ILE A 798 23.06 3.99 15.38
N THR A 799 23.51 5.10 14.83
CA THR A 799 22.99 6.42 15.12
C THR A 799 21.48 6.46 14.86
N ASN A 800 20.94 5.60 13.98
CA ASN A 800 19.50 5.43 13.77
C ASN A 800 18.81 4.64 14.88
N ALA A 801 19.40 3.56 15.43
CA ALA A 801 18.83 2.84 16.58
C ALA A 801 18.84 3.70 17.85
N ASP A 802 19.88 4.51 17.99
CA ASP A 802 20.04 5.53 19.01
C ASP A 802 18.98 6.62 18.85
N LYS A 803 18.94 7.31 17.70
CA LYS A 803 17.89 8.29 17.33
C LYS A 803 16.48 7.72 17.48
N PHE A 804 16.26 6.45 17.17
CA PHE A 804 14.97 5.77 17.36
C PHE A 804 14.57 5.73 18.83
N VAL A 805 15.38 5.17 19.74
CA VAL A 805 14.97 5.15 21.15
C VAL A 805 14.99 6.55 21.78
N CYS A 806 15.82 7.45 21.27
CA CYS A 806 15.73 8.88 21.56
C CYS A 806 14.37 9.48 21.19
N SER A 807 13.76 9.05 20.08
CA SER A 807 12.50 9.60 19.61
C SER A 807 11.28 9.05 20.35
N LEU A 808 11.46 8.00 21.16
CA LEU A 808 10.38 7.40 21.97
C LEU A 808 10.30 7.96 23.40
N LEU A 809 11.35 8.56 23.94
CA LEU A 809 11.31 9.12 25.30
C LEU A 809 10.41 10.38 25.35
N PRO A 810 9.41 10.46 26.26
CA PRO A 810 8.45 11.58 26.29
C PRO A 810 9.09 12.94 26.59
N GLU A 811 10.19 12.93 27.35
CA GLU A 811 11.01 14.10 27.69
C GLU A 811 12.03 14.50 26.61
N SER A 812 12.13 13.76 25.49
CA SER A 812 13.13 14.00 24.44
C SER A 812 12.85 15.21 23.56
N PRO A 813 13.88 16.01 23.19
CA PRO A 813 13.74 17.09 22.21
C PRO A 813 13.57 16.55 20.77
N THR A 814 13.85 15.27 20.50
CA THR A 814 13.74 14.65 19.17
C THR A 814 12.60 13.64 19.07
N LYS A 815 11.53 13.80 19.88
CA LYS A 815 10.44 12.81 19.95
C LYS A 815 9.63 12.72 18.65
N SER A 816 9.37 11.49 18.21
CA SER A 816 8.55 11.15 17.03
C SER A 816 7.15 10.69 17.39
N VAL A 817 6.94 10.23 18.63
CA VAL A 817 5.63 9.84 19.16
C VAL A 817 5.03 11.00 19.97
N THR A 818 3.70 11.11 19.88
CA THR A 818 2.93 11.84 20.89
C THR A 818 2.65 10.92 22.08
N TYR A 819 2.15 11.49 23.17
CA TYR A 819 1.70 10.73 24.34
C TYR A 819 0.30 11.20 24.72
N SER A 820 -0.61 10.26 25.01
CA SER A 820 -1.95 10.59 25.54
C SER A 820 -1.85 11.22 26.94
N PRO A 821 -2.90 11.91 27.43
CA PRO A 821 -2.98 12.35 28.82
C PRO A 821 -2.69 11.25 29.86
N GLY A 822 -3.08 10.01 29.57
CA GLY A 822 -2.81 8.81 30.36
C GLY A 822 -1.42 8.16 30.17
N GLY A 823 -0.58 8.67 29.27
CA GLY A 823 0.80 8.20 29.08
C GLY A 823 0.99 7.08 28.05
N LEU A 824 0.02 6.84 27.16
CA LEU A 824 0.16 5.92 26.03
C LEU A 824 0.94 6.58 24.88
N MET A 825 1.96 5.91 24.35
CA MET A 825 2.63 6.26 23.09
C MET A 825 1.61 6.26 21.95
N PHE A 826 1.45 7.40 21.29
CA PHE A 826 0.45 7.60 20.25
C PHE A 826 1.06 8.10 18.93
N LYS A 827 0.71 7.43 17.84
CA LYS A 827 0.99 7.85 16.44
C LYS A 827 -0.32 8.04 15.66
N PRO A 828 -0.37 8.95 14.67
CA PRO A 828 -1.56 9.12 13.83
C PRO A 828 -1.89 7.87 13.03
N GLY A 829 -3.13 7.36 13.16
CA GLY A 829 -3.62 6.18 12.45
C GLY A 829 -4.75 5.49 13.23
N GLY A 830 -5.28 4.39 12.67
CA GLY A 830 -6.09 3.43 13.41
C GLY A 830 -5.21 2.49 14.26
N SER A 831 -5.84 1.73 15.16
CA SER A 831 -5.23 0.61 15.89
C SER A 831 -3.92 0.93 16.63
N ASN A 832 -3.83 2.11 17.26
CA ASN A 832 -2.58 2.64 17.82
C ASN A 832 -1.83 1.71 18.79
N LEU A 833 -2.49 0.78 19.49
CA LEU A 833 -1.81 -0.20 20.34
C LEU A 833 -0.83 -1.12 19.58
N GLN A 834 -0.94 -1.23 18.25
CA GLN A 834 0.11 -1.71 17.36
C GLN A 834 1.47 -1.08 17.69
N HIS A 835 1.56 0.24 17.67
CA HIS A 835 2.81 0.95 17.91
C HIS A 835 3.22 0.84 19.38
N ALA A 836 2.26 0.86 20.31
CA ALA A 836 2.55 0.70 21.72
C ALA A 836 3.22 -0.66 22.02
N THR A 837 2.77 -1.77 21.41
CA THR A 837 3.39 -3.09 21.63
C THR A 837 4.70 -3.28 20.85
N THR A 838 4.75 -2.88 19.56
CA THR A 838 5.95 -3.07 18.72
C THR A 838 7.12 -2.18 19.17
N LEU A 839 6.88 -0.91 19.51
CA LEU A 839 7.91 0.03 19.95
C LEU A 839 8.42 -0.33 21.36
N SER A 840 7.54 -0.80 22.25
CA SER A 840 7.94 -1.30 23.58
C SER A 840 8.83 -2.55 23.50
N PHE A 841 8.55 -3.44 22.54
CA PHE A 841 9.41 -4.58 22.23
C PHE A 841 10.80 -4.14 21.76
N LEU A 842 10.89 -3.19 20.83
CA LEU A 842 12.17 -2.65 20.39
C LEU A 842 12.95 -1.95 21.51
N LEU A 843 12.27 -1.22 22.40
CA LEU A 843 12.89 -0.59 23.57
C LEU A 843 13.58 -1.62 24.49
N ILE A 844 12.94 -2.74 24.83
CA ILE A 844 13.54 -3.77 25.70
C ILE A 844 14.60 -4.63 25.01
N VAL A 845 14.49 -4.87 23.70
CA VAL A 845 15.56 -5.57 22.96
C VAL A 845 16.79 -4.69 22.85
N TYR A 846 16.60 -3.40 22.54
CA TYR A 846 17.74 -2.48 22.47
C TYR A 846 18.35 -2.23 23.86
N SER A 847 17.54 -2.11 24.93
CA SER A 847 18.03 -1.92 26.32
C SER A 847 19.06 -2.99 26.72
N ARG A 848 18.75 -4.27 26.47
CA ARG A 848 19.65 -5.42 26.69
C ARG A 848 20.93 -5.31 25.88
N TYR A 849 20.83 -4.93 24.62
CA TYR A 849 22.00 -4.72 23.78
C TYR A 849 22.87 -3.58 24.32
N LEU A 850 22.32 -2.43 24.76
CA LEU A 850 23.15 -1.40 25.41
C LEU A 850 23.81 -1.95 26.68
N GLN A 851 23.05 -2.62 27.55
CA GLN A 851 23.54 -3.19 28.81
C GLN A 851 24.72 -4.17 28.61
N ALA A 852 24.61 -5.10 27.64
CA ALA A 852 25.63 -6.11 27.35
C ALA A 852 26.99 -5.49 26.96
N ALA A 853 26.96 -4.33 26.31
CA ALA A 853 28.15 -3.57 25.92
C ALA A 853 28.48 -2.40 26.86
N ARG A 854 27.73 -2.25 27.96
CA ARG A 854 27.85 -1.14 28.92
C ARG A 854 27.66 0.24 28.27
N ARG A 855 26.80 0.32 27.24
CA ARG A 855 26.38 1.54 26.52
C ARG A 855 25.10 2.13 27.11
N SER A 856 24.83 3.38 26.75
CA SER A 856 23.52 4.05 26.79
C SER A 856 23.58 5.33 25.91
N VAL A 857 22.46 5.97 25.53
CA VAL A 857 22.43 6.95 24.41
C VAL A 857 22.67 8.40 24.83
N HIS A 858 23.05 9.27 23.88
CA HIS A 858 22.92 10.74 23.95
C HIS A 858 21.84 11.26 22.98
N CYS A 859 20.73 11.84 23.48
CA CYS A 859 19.61 12.34 22.68
C CYS A 859 19.43 13.86 22.70
N GLY A 860 20.49 14.59 23.06
CA GLY A 860 20.45 16.06 23.21
C GLY A 860 19.81 16.54 24.52
N GLY A 861 19.99 17.83 24.80
CA GLY A 861 19.56 18.44 26.05
C GLY A 861 20.16 17.73 27.27
N SER A 862 19.30 17.42 28.24
CA SER A 862 19.66 16.82 29.54
C SER A 862 18.83 15.57 29.88
N VAL A 863 18.35 14.85 28.88
CA VAL A 863 17.50 13.64 29.02
C VAL A 863 18.38 12.42 29.42
N VAL A 864 17.88 11.19 29.69
CA VAL A 864 18.75 9.96 29.70
C VAL A 864 18.12 8.67 29.13
N ALA A 865 18.75 8.06 28.11
CA ALA A 865 18.37 6.76 27.56
C ALA A 865 19.29 5.62 28.05
N THR A 866 19.26 5.34 29.36
CA THR A 866 19.86 4.13 29.95
C THR A 866 19.05 2.88 29.58
N PRO A 867 19.63 1.65 29.69
CA PRO A 867 18.82 0.43 29.63
C PRO A 867 17.61 0.49 30.54
N SER A 868 17.79 0.97 31.78
CA SER A 868 16.71 1.11 32.76
C SER A 868 15.61 2.08 32.31
N ARG A 869 15.93 3.23 31.69
CA ARG A 869 14.90 4.18 31.20
C ARG A 869 14.13 3.60 30.01
N LEU A 870 14.79 2.89 29.09
CA LEU A 870 14.10 2.23 27.98
C LEU A 870 13.15 1.13 28.48
N ILE A 871 13.59 0.35 29.48
CA ILE A 871 12.76 -0.67 30.15
C ILE A 871 11.60 -0.01 30.91
N GLU A 872 11.82 1.12 31.58
CA GLU A 872 10.78 1.87 32.29
C GLU A 872 9.70 2.38 31.33
N VAL A 873 10.08 2.99 30.21
CA VAL A 873 9.12 3.48 29.20
C VAL A 873 8.37 2.32 28.55
N ALA A 874 9.03 1.21 28.22
CA ALA A 874 8.33 0.01 27.75
C ALA A 874 7.36 -0.55 28.81
N LYS A 875 7.75 -0.52 30.09
CA LYS A 875 6.91 -0.98 31.20
C LYS A 875 5.65 -0.13 31.38
N THR A 876 5.73 1.20 31.25
CA THR A 876 4.51 2.04 31.35
C THR A 876 3.50 1.71 30.25
N GLN A 877 3.94 1.35 29.05
CA GLN A 877 3.03 0.94 27.96
C GLN A 877 2.38 -0.42 28.22
N VAL A 878 3.15 -1.39 28.72
CA VAL A 878 2.61 -2.71 29.13
C VAL A 878 1.59 -2.53 30.24
N ASP A 879 1.93 -1.75 31.27
CA ASP A 879 1.04 -1.52 32.39
C ASP A 879 -0.21 -0.76 31.96
N TYR A 880 -0.09 0.23 31.06
CA TYR A 880 -1.22 0.91 30.44
C TYR A 880 -2.13 -0.07 29.70
N ILE A 881 -1.59 -0.93 28.84
CA ILE A 881 -2.35 -1.95 28.10
C ILE A 881 -3.05 -2.94 29.05
N LEU A 882 -2.40 -3.31 30.15
CA LEU A 882 -2.95 -4.25 31.12
C LEU A 882 -3.98 -3.63 32.09
N GLY A 883 -4.01 -2.30 32.25
CA GLY A 883 -5.08 -1.57 32.94
C GLY A 883 -4.70 -0.29 33.68
N SER A 884 -3.42 0.08 33.71
CA SER A 884 -2.88 1.28 34.39
C SER A 884 -3.05 2.54 33.51
N ASN A 885 -4.31 2.84 33.18
CA ASN A 885 -4.72 3.93 32.30
C ASN A 885 -5.92 4.69 32.90
N PRO A 886 -6.33 5.86 32.34
CA PRO A 886 -7.42 6.67 32.89
C PRO A 886 -8.78 5.96 33.00
N LEU A 887 -9.02 4.89 32.22
CA LEU A 887 -10.25 4.10 32.29
C LEU A 887 -10.19 2.95 33.29
N GLY A 888 -9.03 2.65 33.89
CA GLY A 888 -8.83 1.49 34.77
C GLY A 888 -9.20 0.17 34.09
N MET A 889 -8.94 0.07 32.79
CA MET A 889 -9.48 -0.97 31.90
C MET A 889 -8.36 -1.63 31.13
N SER A 890 -8.19 -2.94 31.24
CA SER A 890 -7.29 -3.66 30.33
C SER A 890 -7.78 -3.51 28.90
N TYR A 891 -6.86 -3.39 27.95
CA TYR A 891 -7.12 -3.53 26.51
C TYR A 891 -6.82 -4.96 26.02
N MET A 892 -6.36 -5.85 26.92
CA MET A 892 -6.30 -7.30 26.68
C MET A 892 -7.60 -7.97 27.14
N VAL A 893 -8.33 -8.58 26.19
CA VAL A 893 -9.59 -9.29 26.44
C VAL A 893 -9.37 -10.46 27.40
N GLY A 894 -10.16 -10.51 28.46
CA GLY A 894 -10.07 -11.52 29.52
C GLY A 894 -8.99 -11.26 30.57
N TYR A 895 -8.22 -10.18 30.51
CA TYR A 895 -7.25 -9.81 31.54
C TYR A 895 -7.84 -8.80 32.55
N GLY A 896 -7.51 -8.96 33.82
CA GLY A 896 -7.99 -8.09 34.90
C GLY A 896 -9.52 -8.13 35.12
N PRO A 897 -10.06 -7.25 35.99
CA PRO A 897 -11.49 -7.21 36.31
C PRO A 897 -12.34 -6.43 35.29
N LYS A 898 -11.72 -5.71 34.35
CA LYS A 898 -12.37 -4.85 33.36
C LYS A 898 -11.57 -4.87 32.07
N PHE A 899 -12.18 -5.34 30.98
CA PHE A 899 -11.58 -5.52 29.65
C PHE A 899 -12.66 -5.37 28.55
N PRO A 900 -12.33 -5.26 27.24
CA PRO A 900 -13.30 -5.03 26.18
C PRO A 900 -14.22 -6.23 25.99
N GLN A 901 -15.54 -6.00 25.99
CA GLN A 901 -16.53 -7.06 25.86
C GLN A 901 -17.19 -7.08 24.48
N ARG A 902 -17.01 -6.04 23.66
CA ARG A 902 -17.71 -5.84 22.39
C ARG A 902 -16.72 -5.55 21.27
N ILE A 903 -15.73 -6.42 21.13
CA ILE A 903 -14.67 -6.36 20.11
C ILE A 903 -15.21 -6.65 18.71
N HIS A 904 -14.74 -5.92 17.71
CA HIS A 904 -14.97 -6.21 16.29
C HIS A 904 -14.25 -7.52 15.95
N HIS A 905 -14.94 -8.66 16.11
CA HIS A 905 -14.42 -9.97 15.77
C HIS A 905 -15.56 -10.99 15.56
N ARG A 906 -15.68 -11.53 14.34
CA ARG A 906 -16.77 -12.39 13.88
C ARG A 906 -16.90 -13.65 14.71
N GLY A 907 -15.85 -14.48 14.76
CA GLY A 907 -15.86 -15.77 15.47
C GLY A 907 -16.11 -15.70 16.99
N SER A 908 -15.98 -14.52 17.61
CA SER A 908 -16.20 -14.34 19.06
C SER A 908 -17.52 -13.63 19.34
N SER A 909 -17.94 -12.69 18.50
CA SER A 909 -19.28 -12.08 18.58
C SER A 909 -20.40 -13.06 18.26
N LEU A 910 -20.16 -14.07 17.42
CA LEU A 910 -21.12 -15.09 17.01
C LEU A 910 -21.09 -16.33 17.94
N PRO A 911 -22.23 -17.01 18.17
CA PRO A 911 -22.29 -18.16 19.06
C PRO A 911 -21.60 -19.37 18.43
N SER A 912 -20.76 -20.07 19.19
CA SER A 912 -20.04 -21.27 18.72
C SER A 912 -20.97 -22.34 18.11
N THR A 913 -20.48 -23.09 17.14
CA THR A 913 -21.17 -24.24 16.53
C THR A 913 -21.48 -25.37 17.53
N ASN A 914 -20.83 -25.39 18.71
CA ASN A 914 -21.21 -26.25 19.83
C ASN A 914 -22.59 -25.90 20.43
N ILE A 915 -23.03 -24.63 20.31
CA ILE A 915 -24.21 -24.05 20.97
C ILE A 915 -25.34 -23.85 19.95
N VAL A 916 -25.02 -23.29 18.79
CA VAL A 916 -25.97 -23.05 17.69
C VAL A 916 -25.52 -23.87 16.49
N HIS A 917 -26.14 -25.04 16.30
CA HIS A 917 -25.84 -25.93 15.17
C HIS A 917 -26.44 -25.45 13.84
N LYS A 918 -27.40 -24.50 13.85
CA LYS A 918 -27.84 -23.82 12.62
C LYS A 918 -26.65 -23.03 12.07
N HIS A 919 -26.37 -23.21 10.79
CA HIS A 919 -25.45 -22.39 10.02
C HIS A 919 -25.92 -20.92 10.00
N ILE A 920 -24.95 -20.00 10.11
CA ILE A 920 -25.12 -18.55 10.10
C ILE A 920 -24.38 -18.01 8.86
N GLY A 921 -25.09 -17.92 7.74
CA GLY A 921 -24.54 -17.39 6.49
C GLY A 921 -24.40 -15.86 6.53
N CYS A 922 -23.54 -15.32 5.68
CA CYS A 922 -23.17 -13.91 5.52
C CYS A 922 -23.88 -12.83 6.35
N HIS A 923 -25.18 -12.62 6.14
CA HIS A 923 -25.94 -11.51 6.76
C HIS A 923 -26.76 -11.92 7.99
N ASP A 924 -26.93 -13.23 8.27
CA ASP A 924 -27.67 -13.72 9.45
C ASP A 924 -27.02 -13.27 10.78
N GLY A 925 -25.73 -12.93 10.76
CA GLY A 925 -24.99 -12.47 11.93
C GLY A 925 -24.99 -10.96 12.16
N ASN A 926 -25.62 -10.15 11.30
CA ASN A 926 -25.61 -8.69 11.42
C ASN A 926 -26.21 -8.17 12.75
N ASP A 927 -27.15 -8.92 13.34
CA ASP A 927 -27.67 -8.66 14.69
C ASP A 927 -26.58 -8.79 15.78
N TYR A 928 -25.60 -9.69 15.60
CA TYR A 928 -24.49 -9.89 16.53
C TYR A 928 -23.37 -8.85 16.33
N LEU A 929 -23.21 -8.31 15.12
CA LEU A 929 -22.38 -7.13 14.87
C LEU A 929 -22.95 -5.92 15.63
N THR A 930 -24.22 -5.61 15.37
CA THR A 930 -24.89 -4.37 15.82
C THR A 930 -25.39 -4.39 17.27
N THR A 931 -25.51 -5.55 17.93
CA THR A 931 -26.06 -5.62 19.29
C THR A 931 -25.13 -5.01 20.36
N ASN A 932 -25.71 -4.21 21.27
CA ASN A 932 -25.02 -3.66 22.43
C ASN A 932 -24.63 -4.68 23.51
N LYS A 933 -24.98 -5.96 23.36
CA LYS A 933 -24.57 -7.06 24.26
C LYS A 933 -23.09 -7.44 24.08
N PRO A 934 -22.45 -8.08 25.07
CA PRO A 934 -21.12 -8.71 24.91
C PRO A 934 -21.01 -9.75 23.78
N ASN A 935 -19.79 -10.02 23.34
CA ASN A 935 -19.45 -11.12 22.45
C ASN A 935 -19.83 -12.47 23.07
N GLN A 936 -20.33 -13.42 22.27
CA GLN A 936 -20.83 -14.72 22.75
C GLN A 936 -19.70 -15.64 23.26
N ASN A 937 -18.50 -15.54 22.67
CA ASN A 937 -17.29 -16.21 23.13
C ASN A 937 -16.27 -15.15 23.57
N VAL A 938 -15.51 -15.42 24.64
CA VAL A 938 -14.40 -14.55 25.06
C VAL A 938 -13.13 -14.95 24.31
N LEU A 939 -12.61 -14.06 23.48
CA LEU A 939 -11.32 -14.21 22.78
C LEU A 939 -10.17 -13.85 23.74
N VAL A 940 -9.91 -14.74 24.71
CA VAL A 940 -8.94 -14.48 25.79
C VAL A 940 -7.55 -14.22 25.22
N GLY A 941 -6.95 -13.10 25.64
CA GLY A 941 -5.61 -12.68 25.27
C GLY A 941 -5.54 -11.67 24.12
N ALA A 942 -6.61 -11.48 23.35
CA ALA A 942 -6.63 -10.51 22.26
C ALA A 942 -6.39 -9.08 22.78
N ILE A 943 -5.42 -8.37 22.20
CA ILE A 943 -5.22 -6.94 22.43
C ILE A 943 -5.95 -6.20 21.30
N VAL A 944 -6.86 -5.29 21.65
CA VAL A 944 -7.58 -4.46 20.67
C VAL A 944 -6.75 -3.27 20.21
N GLY A 945 -7.15 -2.63 19.10
CA GLY A 945 -6.53 -1.39 18.61
C GLY A 945 -6.41 -0.25 19.64
N GLY A 946 -7.31 -0.21 20.60
CA GLY A 946 -7.21 0.57 21.84
C GLY A 946 -7.87 1.96 21.79
N PRO A 947 -7.50 2.86 22.72
CA PRO A 947 -8.12 4.17 22.83
C PRO A 947 -7.60 5.16 21.78
N ASP A 948 -8.28 6.29 21.65
CA ASP A 948 -7.77 7.46 20.92
C ASP A 948 -6.65 8.20 21.69
N ASN A 949 -6.16 9.30 21.11
CA ASN A 949 -5.13 10.15 21.69
C ASN A 949 -5.57 10.91 22.97
N ASN A 950 -6.84 10.82 23.37
CA ASN A 950 -7.40 11.37 24.59
C ASN A 950 -7.81 10.26 25.60
N ASP A 951 -7.27 9.06 25.44
CA ASP A 951 -7.54 7.87 26.27
C ASP A 951 -9.00 7.37 26.19
N GLN A 952 -9.77 7.76 25.18
CA GLN A 952 -11.18 7.36 25.06
C GLN A 952 -11.35 6.04 24.30
N PHE A 953 -12.11 5.13 24.89
CA PHE A 953 -12.46 3.82 24.32
C PHE A 953 -13.93 3.47 24.62
N PRO A 954 -14.81 3.38 23.61
CA PRO A 954 -16.25 3.15 23.80
C PRO A 954 -16.66 1.66 23.85
N ASP A 955 -15.72 0.72 23.68
CA ASP A 955 -15.95 -0.73 23.58
C ASP A 955 -17.13 -1.07 22.63
N THR A 956 -16.96 -0.92 21.32
CA THR A 956 -18.04 -1.18 20.35
C THR A 956 -17.53 -1.74 19.02
N ARG A 957 -18.18 -2.81 18.53
CA ARG A 957 -17.81 -3.50 17.28
C ARG A 957 -17.91 -2.62 16.05
N LEU A 958 -18.72 -1.57 16.11
CA LEU A 958 -18.88 -0.63 14.99
C LEU A 958 -17.69 0.32 14.83
N ASN A 959 -16.74 0.33 15.79
CA ASN A 959 -15.46 0.99 15.67
C ASN A 959 -14.35 -0.07 15.58
N ALA A 960 -14.09 -0.57 14.36
CA ALA A 960 -13.02 -1.54 14.09
C ALA A 960 -11.65 -0.98 14.52
N SER A 961 -11.33 0.25 14.11
CA SER A 961 -10.05 0.94 14.36
C SER A 961 -9.65 1.04 15.84
N GLN A 962 -10.59 0.88 16.78
CA GLN A 962 -10.31 0.79 18.21
C GLN A 962 -10.57 -0.60 18.80
N SER A 963 -11.64 -1.30 18.37
CA SER A 963 -12.13 -2.51 19.03
C SER A 963 -11.70 -3.82 18.37
N GLU A 964 -11.09 -3.78 17.19
CA GLU A 964 -10.57 -4.95 16.49
C GLU A 964 -9.21 -5.37 17.08
N PRO A 965 -9.00 -6.65 17.41
CA PRO A 965 -7.68 -7.19 17.74
C PRO A 965 -7.03 -7.84 16.51
N THR A 966 -5.70 -7.92 16.49
CA THR A 966 -4.96 -8.55 15.37
C THR A 966 -3.79 -9.41 15.84
N THR A 967 -3.35 -10.33 14.97
CA THR A 967 -2.19 -11.22 15.25
C THR A 967 -0.93 -10.44 15.65
N TYR A 968 -0.64 -9.33 14.96
CA TYR A 968 0.59 -8.56 15.10
C TYR A 968 0.59 -7.58 16.29
N LEU A 969 -0.57 -7.22 16.86
CA LEU A 969 -0.62 -6.50 18.13
C LEU A 969 -0.04 -7.37 19.25
N ASN A 970 -0.40 -8.65 19.25
CA ASN A 970 -0.03 -9.63 20.27
C ASN A 970 1.39 -10.20 20.12
N ALA A 971 1.86 -10.43 18.88
CA ALA A 971 3.18 -11.06 18.62
C ALA A 971 4.38 -10.41 19.34
N PRO A 972 4.63 -9.07 19.26
CA PRO A 972 5.68 -8.42 20.04
C PRO A 972 5.39 -8.45 21.54
N PHE A 973 4.11 -8.35 21.93
CA PHE A 973 3.71 -8.31 23.33
C PHE A 973 4.01 -9.62 24.07
N VAL A 974 4.02 -10.76 23.38
CA VAL A 974 4.54 -12.05 23.92
C VAL A 974 5.99 -11.89 24.40
N GLY A 975 6.87 -11.27 23.61
CA GLY A 975 8.26 -11.02 24.02
C GLY A 975 8.37 -10.03 25.17
N VAL A 976 7.56 -8.97 25.16
CA VAL A 976 7.56 -7.96 26.22
C VAL A 976 7.09 -8.54 27.55
N LEU A 977 6.00 -9.32 27.54
CA LEU A 977 5.50 -10.00 28.73
C LEU A 977 6.49 -11.08 29.21
N ALA A 978 7.14 -11.81 28.30
CA ALA A 978 8.20 -12.76 28.67
C ALA A 978 9.40 -12.08 29.34
N TYR A 979 9.79 -10.87 28.90
CA TYR A 979 10.82 -10.09 29.58
C TYR A 979 10.42 -9.75 31.02
N PHE A 980 9.25 -9.12 31.22
CA PHE A 980 8.82 -8.67 32.54
C PHE A 980 8.42 -9.82 33.49
N LYS A 981 7.89 -10.94 32.96
CA LYS A 981 7.71 -12.21 33.69
C LYS A 981 9.04 -12.75 34.23
N GLY A 982 10.14 -12.52 33.51
CA GLY A 982 11.48 -13.02 33.87
C GLY A 982 12.12 -12.35 35.09
N GLY A 983 11.58 -11.22 35.58
CA GLY A 983 12.03 -10.57 36.82
C GLY A 983 13.48 -10.09 36.83
N LYS A 984 14.00 -9.59 35.69
CA LYS A 984 15.41 -9.20 35.46
C LYS A 984 15.58 -7.70 35.24
#